data_AF-A0A9P1BUA0-F1
#
_entry.id   AF-A0A9P1BUA0-F1
#
_cell.length_a   1.000
_cell.length_b   1.000
_cell.length_c   1.000
_cell.angle_alpha   90.00
_cell.angle_beta   90.00
_cell.angle_gamma   90.00
#
_symmetry.space_group_name_H-M   'P 1'
#
loop_
_entity.id
_entity.type
_entity.pdbx_description
1 polymer ?
#
loop_
_entity_poly.entity_id
_entity_poly.type
_entity_poly.pdbx_seq_one_letter_code
_entity_poly.pdbx_strand_id
1 'polypeptide(L)'
;MDDEPHGELKEGTASAARAFFKKLVTRKEGSVLRAWMQRLDPEWERSVTEQRFMRYMRDIRCPKDPLALFEQLDADGGGELSLQELDEDAGLILHHFQEYTVAKYKRGVEEFMRNVGECDAWDPYDEVKITFEQFQGAYQTHGWHHGREEQLFDAISSNQEFITAEDMKWLGVEIRRSLRKEKARQMAFQEQRLKERRSIIDPQKSLEALKQNLKKRFGGSLVRAWRRMFANRETLSMQKPQFIKACAEVGWRKDVRAMWYLLDKDNNGSVTLEEFDYDSAQALARFSKFLFQNYKSVEKAFRMLDVDGNLYVPREEFIAAAGRMGFEHTAATLFSAFDLGQAGKIFEEDMKFLDSPLECEALDLLGHLLMWKPRAFLTADPNEAAANQVKARLLKKHGTYLRAWKVSLDRDGDNRCTWDEFRDACREVGYTEDVPGAWCTLDFRRAGALTLQDVDPTAGEALVEFRDWAVEQFGSVKSCFTVLDDDGSNEVTPFEFKQACRAYGFPGPAKLVFKALDTTNKGMLSSDDVGFLDDWCKRAAETGPPESSIEDGGEDASPKSSVSKRSSASPMRLMSKQSLRSIPDEAWNEPDWQEGSLHPAFRVWANRKRKMPIRKLDGSLPPLVTQVDLGDPHLVKRPILLLAPVPVRVQVPMGEAEPKRIQKKKPGLDTLLNFRSPRIDRSYRRL
;
A
#
# COMPACT_ATOMS: atom_id res chain seq x y z
N MET A 1 16.29 -44.51 -16.43
CA MET A 1 14.81 -44.57 -16.40
C MET A 1 14.43 -44.58 -14.93
N ASP A 2 14.63 -43.48 -14.20
CA ASP A 2 14.12 -42.10 -14.41
C ASP A 2 12.59 -42.09 -14.19
N ASP A 3 11.98 -41.18 -13.42
CA ASP A 3 12.50 -40.09 -12.57
C ASP A 3 11.34 -39.65 -11.65
N GLU A 4 11.52 -39.51 -10.33
CA GLU A 4 10.58 -38.80 -9.42
C GLU A 4 11.18 -38.63 -7.99
N PRO A 5 10.76 -37.61 -7.20
CA PRO A 5 11.19 -36.24 -7.42
C PRO A 5 12.05 -35.69 -6.25
N HIS A 6 12.91 -34.71 -6.54
CA HIS A 6 13.74 -34.05 -5.52
C HIS A 6 12.92 -33.15 -4.58
N GLY A 7 12.83 -33.53 -3.30
CA GLY A 7 12.05 -32.77 -2.32
C GLY A 7 12.24 -33.14 -0.83
N GLU A 8 13.40 -33.67 -0.42
CA GLU A 8 13.70 -33.91 1.01
C GLU A 8 14.87 -33.06 1.52
N LEU A 9 14.70 -32.50 2.72
CA LEU A 9 15.52 -31.42 3.27
C LEU A 9 16.89 -31.89 3.80
N LYS A 10 17.93 -31.08 3.52
CA LYS A 10 19.35 -31.29 3.90
C LYS A 10 19.66 -31.04 5.39
N GLU A 11 18.72 -31.23 6.31
CA GLU A 11 18.90 -30.86 7.73
C GLU A 11 20.12 -31.53 8.38
N GLY A 12 20.36 -32.81 8.06
CA GLY A 12 21.49 -33.58 8.59
C GLY A 12 22.87 -33.03 8.21
N THR A 13 23.01 -32.33 7.07
CA THR A 13 24.31 -31.77 6.64
C THR A 13 24.58 -30.38 7.20
N ALA A 14 23.56 -29.50 7.26
CA ALA A 14 23.73 -28.14 7.73
C ALA A 14 24.04 -28.07 9.24
N SER A 15 23.34 -28.88 10.04
CA SER A 15 23.60 -28.99 11.48
C SER A 15 25.02 -29.51 11.77
N ALA A 16 25.48 -30.50 11.02
CA ALA A 16 26.85 -31.02 11.12
C ALA A 16 27.92 -29.99 10.69
N ALA A 17 27.63 -29.16 9.69
CA ALA A 17 28.48 -28.05 9.28
C ALA A 17 28.59 -26.97 10.37
N ARG A 18 27.46 -26.53 10.94
CA ARG A 18 27.41 -25.58 12.08
C ARG A 18 28.18 -26.10 13.28
N ALA A 19 27.94 -27.33 13.71
CA ALA A 19 28.64 -27.95 14.83
C ALA A 19 30.16 -28.06 14.61
N PHE A 20 30.60 -28.38 13.38
CA PHE A 20 32.01 -28.38 13.01
C PHE A 20 32.62 -26.98 13.06
N PHE A 21 31.94 -25.97 12.48
CA PHE A 21 32.39 -24.59 12.46
C PHE A 21 32.52 -24.03 13.89
N LYS A 22 31.46 -24.12 14.69
CA LYS A 22 31.44 -23.68 16.10
C LYS A 22 32.61 -24.29 16.89
N LYS A 23 32.82 -25.61 16.79
CA LYS A 23 33.93 -26.32 17.45
C LYS A 23 35.33 -25.87 16.97
N LEU A 24 35.51 -25.62 15.68
CA LEU A 24 36.78 -25.16 15.13
C LEU A 24 37.11 -23.73 15.58
N VAL A 25 36.13 -22.83 15.48
CA VAL A 25 36.28 -21.41 15.82
C VAL A 25 36.45 -21.21 17.32
N THR A 26 35.65 -21.85 18.17
CA THR A 26 35.83 -21.84 19.64
C THR A 26 37.24 -22.28 20.06
N ARG A 27 37.84 -23.28 19.38
CA ARG A 27 39.22 -23.72 19.67
C ARG A 27 40.30 -22.71 19.24
N LYS A 28 39.99 -21.81 18.30
CA LYS A 28 40.95 -20.87 17.69
C LYS A 28 40.85 -19.46 18.24
N GLU A 29 39.63 -18.99 18.49
CA GLU A 29 39.27 -17.61 18.80
C GLU A 29 38.46 -17.52 20.12
N GLY A 30 38.38 -18.60 20.91
CA GLY A 30 37.59 -18.66 22.15
C GLY A 30 36.08 -18.81 21.92
N SER A 31 35.47 -17.98 21.07
CA SER A 31 34.05 -18.07 20.73
C SER A 31 33.74 -17.66 19.29
N VAL A 32 32.61 -18.13 18.76
CA VAL A 32 32.10 -17.68 17.45
C VAL A 32 31.75 -16.20 17.49
N LEU A 33 31.25 -15.69 18.62
CA LEU A 33 30.92 -14.28 18.80
C LEU A 33 32.18 -13.38 18.71
N ARG A 34 33.30 -13.78 19.33
CA ARG A 34 34.57 -13.05 19.19
C ARG A 34 35.09 -13.07 17.75
N ALA A 35 35.07 -14.25 17.11
CA ALA A 35 35.45 -14.36 15.70
C ALA A 35 34.56 -13.51 14.78
N TRP A 36 33.27 -13.40 15.10
CA TRP A 36 32.32 -12.52 14.41
C TRP A 36 32.78 -11.06 14.52
N MET A 37 32.81 -10.52 15.73
CA MET A 37 33.07 -9.10 15.99
C MET A 37 34.47 -8.65 15.56
N GLN A 38 35.49 -9.51 15.71
CA GLN A 38 36.89 -9.12 15.50
C GLN A 38 37.43 -9.43 14.10
N ARG A 39 36.84 -10.36 13.33
CA ARG A 39 37.46 -10.89 12.10
C ARG A 39 36.52 -11.14 10.92
N LEU A 40 35.28 -11.57 11.17
CA LEU A 40 34.31 -11.87 10.12
C LEU A 40 33.44 -10.66 9.76
N ASP A 41 33.05 -9.84 10.73
CA ASP A 41 32.23 -8.64 10.53
C ASP A 41 32.79 -7.40 11.28
N PRO A 42 34.06 -7.00 11.06
CA PRO A 42 34.64 -5.81 11.69
C PRO A 42 34.02 -4.48 11.23
N GLU A 43 33.23 -4.49 10.15
CA GLU A 43 32.52 -3.31 9.61
C GLU A 43 31.04 -3.25 10.07
N TRP A 44 30.57 -4.27 10.81
CA TRP A 44 29.24 -4.33 11.42
C TRP A 44 28.09 -4.33 10.40
N GLU A 45 28.33 -4.97 9.26
CA GLU A 45 27.40 -5.18 8.15
C GLU A 45 26.30 -6.19 8.48
N ARG A 46 26.47 -7.01 9.54
CA ARG A 46 25.61 -8.14 9.95
C ARG A 46 25.59 -9.32 8.96
N SER A 47 26.49 -9.35 7.98
CA SER A 47 26.71 -10.50 7.10
C SER A 47 28.19 -10.70 6.76
N VAL A 48 28.51 -11.89 6.22
CA VAL A 48 29.84 -12.26 5.75
C VAL A 48 29.73 -12.80 4.33
N THR A 49 30.37 -12.12 3.38
CA THR A 49 30.48 -12.59 1.99
C THR A 49 31.33 -13.86 1.89
N GLU A 50 31.04 -14.70 0.89
CA GLU A 50 31.79 -15.93 0.56
C GLU A 50 33.31 -15.68 0.53
N GLN A 51 33.74 -14.58 -0.11
CA GLN A 51 35.16 -14.22 -0.19
C GLN A 51 35.79 -13.92 1.17
N ARG A 52 35.11 -13.18 2.05
CA ARG A 52 35.63 -12.87 3.40
C ARG A 52 35.64 -14.13 4.26
N PHE A 53 34.60 -14.96 4.20
CA PHE A 53 34.54 -16.25 4.89
C PHE A 53 35.67 -17.18 4.45
N MET A 54 35.86 -17.38 3.14
CA MET A 54 36.94 -18.22 2.61
C MET A 54 38.33 -17.75 3.03
N ARG A 55 38.56 -16.42 3.08
CA ARG A 55 39.81 -15.84 3.59
C ARG A 55 40.01 -16.17 5.07
N TYR A 56 39.00 -15.92 5.91
CA TYR A 56 39.05 -16.25 7.34
C TYR A 56 39.32 -17.74 7.59
N MET A 57 38.60 -18.63 6.90
CA MET A 57 38.77 -20.08 7.04
C MET A 57 40.17 -20.56 6.62
N ARG A 58 40.79 -19.89 5.63
CA ARG A 58 42.18 -20.13 5.23
C ARG A 58 43.17 -19.68 6.31
N ASP A 59 42.97 -18.49 6.88
CA ASP A 59 43.84 -17.93 7.92
C ASP A 59 43.87 -18.80 9.18
N ILE A 60 42.72 -19.32 9.64
CA ILE A 60 42.64 -20.23 10.80
C ILE A 60 43.09 -21.68 10.49
N ARG A 61 43.42 -21.96 9.21
CA ARG A 61 43.80 -23.27 8.64
C ARG A 61 42.70 -24.33 8.81
N CYS A 62 41.53 -24.07 8.23
CA CYS A 62 40.45 -25.05 8.15
C CYS A 62 40.92 -26.36 7.45
N PRO A 63 40.64 -27.55 8.03
CA PRO A 63 40.97 -28.83 7.40
C PRO A 63 39.92 -29.32 6.38
N LYS A 64 38.77 -28.63 6.25
CA LYS A 64 37.75 -28.88 5.22
C LYS A 64 37.83 -27.81 4.14
N ASP A 65 37.32 -28.11 2.96
CA ASP A 65 37.09 -27.11 1.91
C ASP A 65 36.21 -25.96 2.42
N PRO A 66 36.68 -24.70 2.39
CA PRO A 66 35.88 -23.55 2.83
C PRO A 66 34.64 -23.29 1.98
N LEU A 67 34.65 -23.57 0.68
CA LEU A 67 33.53 -23.27 -0.21
C LEU A 67 32.36 -24.23 0.05
N ALA A 68 32.61 -25.54 0.03
CA ALA A 68 31.60 -26.53 0.38
C ALA A 68 31.08 -26.37 1.83
N LEU A 69 31.88 -25.82 2.74
CA LEU A 69 31.43 -25.48 4.09
C LEU A 69 30.51 -24.25 4.09
N PHE A 70 30.81 -23.21 3.30
CA PHE A 70 29.97 -22.03 3.14
C PHE A 70 28.58 -22.41 2.60
N GLU A 71 28.52 -23.19 1.52
CA GLU A 71 27.26 -23.69 0.93
C GLU A 71 26.42 -24.56 1.88
N GLN A 72 27.02 -25.16 2.92
CA GLN A 72 26.32 -25.93 3.95
C GLN A 72 25.85 -25.06 5.14
N LEU A 73 26.38 -23.84 5.28
CA LEU A 73 26.04 -22.89 6.33
C LEU A 73 25.01 -21.84 5.85
N ASP A 74 25.03 -21.50 4.54
CA ASP A 74 24.16 -20.55 3.83
C ASP A 74 22.75 -21.16 3.67
N ALA A 75 22.05 -21.31 4.80
CA ALA A 75 20.80 -22.05 4.89
C ALA A 75 19.62 -21.32 4.24
N ASP A 76 19.64 -19.98 4.23
CA ASP A 76 18.71 -19.16 3.43
C ASP A 76 19.07 -19.14 1.93
N GLY A 77 20.18 -19.79 1.55
CA GLY A 77 20.75 -19.77 0.21
C GLY A 77 21.11 -18.36 -0.26
N GLY A 78 21.35 -17.43 0.68
CA GLY A 78 21.51 -15.99 0.51
C GLY A 78 22.75 -15.57 -0.27
N GLY A 79 23.79 -16.40 -0.26
CA GLY A 79 25.14 -16.12 -0.77
C GLY A 79 26.02 -15.36 0.23
N GLU A 80 25.61 -15.29 1.50
CA GLU A 80 26.24 -14.51 2.58
C GLU A 80 25.79 -15.04 3.94
N LEU A 81 26.72 -15.29 4.87
CA LEU A 81 26.39 -15.86 6.18
C LEU A 81 26.09 -14.80 7.24
N SER A 82 25.00 -14.98 7.98
CA SER A 82 24.69 -14.23 9.21
C SER A 82 25.25 -14.92 10.47
N LEU A 83 25.38 -14.19 11.58
CA LEU A 83 25.83 -14.78 12.84
C LEU A 83 24.88 -15.89 13.32
N GLN A 84 23.58 -15.73 13.13
CA GLN A 84 22.58 -16.70 13.57
C GLN A 84 22.62 -18.01 12.76
N GLU A 85 23.10 -17.96 11.51
CA GLU A 85 23.37 -19.16 10.70
C GLU A 85 24.68 -19.87 11.06
N LEU A 86 25.63 -19.16 11.67
CA LEU A 86 26.89 -19.73 12.17
C LEU A 86 26.74 -20.31 13.58
N ASP A 87 26.07 -19.56 14.47
CA ASP A 87 25.84 -19.87 15.87
C ASP A 87 24.62 -19.09 16.39
N GLU A 88 23.49 -19.78 16.49
CA GLU A 88 22.19 -19.21 16.90
C GLU A 88 22.24 -18.56 18.30
N ASP A 89 22.94 -19.18 19.27
CA ASP A 89 23.16 -18.64 20.61
C ASP A 89 23.88 -17.28 20.56
N ALA A 90 24.91 -17.19 19.71
CA ALA A 90 25.74 -16.00 19.57
C ALA A 90 24.98 -14.87 18.85
N GLY A 91 24.17 -15.23 17.85
CA GLY A 91 23.30 -14.29 17.15
C GLY A 91 22.28 -13.64 18.10
N LEU A 92 21.59 -14.46 18.88
CA LEU A 92 20.55 -14.01 19.81
C LEU A 92 21.11 -13.07 20.89
N ILE A 93 22.23 -13.43 21.53
CA ILE A 93 22.79 -12.57 22.58
C ILE A 93 23.38 -11.27 22.04
N LEU A 94 24.03 -11.28 20.87
CA LEU A 94 24.53 -10.06 20.24
C LEU A 94 23.38 -9.13 19.88
N HIS A 95 22.29 -9.67 19.32
CA HIS A 95 21.10 -8.90 18.98
C HIS A 95 20.52 -8.19 20.21
N HIS A 96 20.21 -8.92 21.30
CA HIS A 96 19.69 -8.31 22.53
C HIS A 96 20.64 -7.28 23.13
N PHE A 97 21.95 -7.55 23.11
CA PHE A 97 22.97 -6.63 23.60
C PHE A 97 22.96 -5.33 22.80
N GLN A 98 23.00 -5.41 21.46
CA GLN A 98 22.93 -4.25 20.57
C GLN A 98 21.66 -3.43 20.81
N GLU A 99 20.49 -4.06 20.90
CA GLU A 99 19.23 -3.36 21.19
C GLU A 99 19.26 -2.63 22.53
N TYR A 100 19.70 -3.30 23.60
CA TYR A 100 19.82 -2.72 24.93
C TYR A 100 20.78 -1.52 24.95
N THR A 101 21.99 -1.68 24.39
CA THR A 101 23.02 -0.63 24.39
C THR A 101 22.55 0.59 23.60
N VAL A 102 21.94 0.39 22.43
CA VAL A 102 21.40 1.49 21.60
C VAL A 102 20.22 2.19 22.27
N ALA A 103 19.35 1.45 22.96
CA ALA A 103 18.24 2.03 23.72
C ALA A 103 18.71 2.85 24.93
N LYS A 104 19.82 2.45 25.57
CA LYS A 104 20.37 3.08 26.78
C LYS A 104 21.26 4.29 26.48
N TYR A 105 22.24 4.15 25.57
CA TYR A 105 23.33 5.11 25.35
C TYR A 105 23.13 5.93 24.06
N LYS A 106 21.99 6.60 23.95
CA LYS A 106 21.52 7.27 22.72
C LYS A 106 22.42 8.42 22.23
N ARG A 107 23.33 8.94 23.06
CA ARG A 107 24.27 10.00 22.67
C ARG A 107 25.54 9.47 22.02
N GLY A 108 25.76 8.15 21.99
CA GLY A 108 26.88 7.52 21.28
C GLY A 108 27.93 6.91 22.20
N VAL A 109 29.06 6.55 21.59
CA VAL A 109 30.17 5.82 22.25
C VAL A 109 30.70 6.57 23.48
N GLU A 110 30.85 7.89 23.43
CA GLU A 110 31.31 8.69 24.58
C GLU A 110 30.40 8.55 25.83
N GLU A 111 29.08 8.46 25.64
CA GLU A 111 28.13 8.25 26.74
C GLU A 111 28.22 6.84 27.30
N PHE A 112 28.42 5.83 26.44
CA PHE A 112 28.72 4.46 26.87
C PHE A 112 30.02 4.41 27.68
N MET A 113 31.13 4.91 27.12
CA MET A 113 32.47 4.81 27.74
C MET A 113 32.50 5.46 29.13
N ARG A 114 31.97 6.68 29.26
CA ARG A 114 31.93 7.39 30.54
C ARG A 114 31.03 6.71 31.57
N ASN A 115 29.82 6.31 31.17
CA ASN A 115 28.82 5.78 32.09
C ASN A 115 29.13 4.33 32.53
N VAL A 116 29.79 3.52 31.68
CA VAL A 116 30.18 2.14 31.99
C VAL A 116 31.56 2.07 32.64
N GLY A 117 32.50 2.94 32.25
CA GLY A 117 33.82 3.04 32.88
C GLY A 117 33.85 3.83 34.20
N GLU A 118 32.68 4.17 34.75
CA GLU A 118 32.50 4.89 36.03
C GLU A 118 33.35 6.17 36.15
N CYS A 119 33.54 6.88 35.02
CA CYS A 119 34.49 7.98 34.93
C CYS A 119 33.80 9.34 35.15
N ASP A 120 33.85 9.84 36.39
CA ASP A 120 33.28 11.15 36.77
C ASP A 120 34.07 12.36 36.24
N ALA A 121 35.33 12.16 35.84
CA ALA A 121 36.22 13.22 35.38
C ALA A 121 36.34 13.25 33.85
N TRP A 122 36.23 14.46 33.27
CA TRP A 122 36.64 14.69 31.88
C TRP A 122 38.18 14.80 31.84
N ASP A 123 38.87 13.68 31.69
CA ASP A 123 40.29 13.68 31.35
C ASP A 123 40.45 13.79 29.83
N PRO A 124 41.08 14.86 29.30
CA PRO A 124 41.30 15.02 27.86
C PRO A 124 42.50 14.23 27.31
N TYR A 125 43.23 13.46 28.12
CA TYR A 125 44.45 12.74 27.71
C TYR A 125 44.44 11.24 27.95
N ASP A 126 43.61 10.72 28.86
CA ASP A 126 43.54 9.27 29.12
C ASP A 126 42.36 8.62 28.37
N GLU A 127 42.66 7.59 27.57
CA GLU A 127 41.62 6.79 26.90
C GLU A 127 40.88 5.96 27.95
N VAL A 128 39.61 6.30 28.20
CA VAL A 128 38.75 5.55 29.13
C VAL A 128 38.75 4.07 28.75
N LYS A 129 39.21 3.22 29.67
CA LYS A 129 39.27 1.76 29.53
C LYS A 129 38.32 1.13 30.52
N ILE A 130 37.41 0.31 30.01
CA ILE A 130 36.42 -0.40 30.82
C ILE A 130 36.97 -1.78 31.16
N THR A 131 37.09 -2.11 32.45
CA THR A 131 37.40 -3.46 32.93
C THR A 131 36.17 -4.38 32.86
N PHE A 132 36.38 -5.70 32.94
CA PHE A 132 35.28 -6.65 33.03
C PHE A 132 34.35 -6.39 34.23
N GLU A 133 34.93 -6.06 35.40
CA GLU A 133 34.19 -5.76 36.62
C GLU A 133 33.25 -4.56 36.45
N GLN A 134 33.75 -3.47 35.83
CA GLN A 134 32.96 -2.28 35.51
C GLN A 134 31.86 -2.59 34.48
N PHE A 135 32.19 -3.34 33.41
CA PHE A 135 31.23 -3.75 32.39
C PHE A 135 30.08 -4.58 33.00
N GLN A 136 30.42 -5.60 33.80
CA GLN A 136 29.46 -6.47 34.46
C GLN A 136 28.61 -5.69 35.49
N GLY A 137 29.25 -4.90 36.35
CA GLY A 137 28.57 -4.09 37.37
C GLY A 137 27.60 -3.07 36.76
N ALA A 138 28.01 -2.39 35.69
CA ALA A 138 27.15 -1.50 34.94
C ALA A 138 25.93 -2.24 34.39
N TYR A 139 26.11 -3.36 33.67
CA TYR A 139 24.99 -4.06 33.03
C TYR A 139 24.01 -4.66 34.06
N GLN A 140 24.49 -5.29 35.12
CA GLN A 140 23.67 -5.81 36.21
C GLN A 140 22.84 -4.69 36.89
N THR A 141 23.45 -3.53 37.15
CA THR A 141 22.78 -2.41 37.82
C THR A 141 21.80 -1.66 36.91
N HIS A 142 22.08 -1.61 35.59
CA HIS A 142 21.34 -0.77 34.65
C HIS A 142 20.18 -1.47 33.91
N GLY A 143 19.89 -2.73 34.23
CA GLY A 143 18.71 -3.48 33.77
C GLY A 143 18.95 -4.51 32.67
N TRP A 144 20.20 -4.91 32.41
CA TRP A 144 20.49 -6.08 31.59
C TRP A 144 20.11 -7.37 32.31
N HIS A 145 19.53 -8.33 31.60
CA HIS A 145 18.96 -9.54 32.17
C HIS A 145 19.18 -10.81 31.33
N HIS A 146 19.84 -10.71 30.17
CA HIS A 146 20.16 -11.87 29.33
C HIS A 146 21.47 -12.59 29.74
N GLY A 147 22.24 -12.00 30.65
CA GLY A 147 23.46 -12.59 31.21
C GLY A 147 24.63 -12.65 30.22
N ARG A 148 25.55 -13.60 30.47
CA ARG A 148 26.78 -13.90 29.72
C ARG A 148 27.66 -12.66 29.42
N GLU A 149 27.77 -11.77 30.40
CA GLU A 149 28.59 -10.55 30.33
C GLU A 149 30.05 -10.88 29.99
N GLU A 150 30.59 -12.00 30.49
CA GLU A 150 31.93 -12.51 30.19
C GLU A 150 32.09 -12.81 28.69
N GLN A 151 31.15 -13.56 28.10
CA GLN A 151 31.15 -13.89 26.67
C GLN A 151 31.05 -12.64 25.78
N LEU A 152 30.29 -11.63 26.22
CA LEU A 152 30.17 -10.34 25.53
C LEU A 152 31.48 -9.53 25.65
N PHE A 153 32.04 -9.40 26.86
CA PHE A 153 33.28 -8.67 27.10
C PHE A 153 34.44 -9.26 26.29
N ASP A 154 34.62 -10.58 26.33
CA ASP A 154 35.62 -11.31 25.55
C ASP A 154 35.45 -11.14 24.04
N ALA A 155 34.22 -10.95 23.55
CA ALA A 155 33.97 -10.74 22.14
C ALA A 155 34.22 -9.30 21.68
N ILE A 156 33.90 -8.32 22.54
CA ILE A 156 34.03 -6.89 22.26
C ILE A 156 35.49 -6.44 22.39
N SER A 157 36.15 -6.76 23.51
CA SER A 157 37.50 -6.29 23.81
C SER A 157 38.53 -6.91 22.86
N SER A 158 39.13 -6.10 21.97
CA SER A 158 40.17 -6.57 21.05
C SER A 158 41.34 -7.27 21.76
N ASN A 159 41.77 -6.78 22.93
CA ASN A 159 42.87 -7.36 23.72
C ASN A 159 42.45 -8.34 24.84
N GLN A 160 41.14 -8.50 25.10
CA GLN A 160 40.56 -9.29 26.21
C GLN A 160 40.89 -8.79 27.63
N GLU A 161 41.46 -7.59 27.77
CA GLU A 161 41.76 -6.99 29.08
C GLU A 161 40.85 -5.79 29.36
N PHE A 162 40.58 -4.96 28.35
CA PHE A 162 39.80 -3.72 28.47
C PHE A 162 38.93 -3.50 27.21
N ILE A 163 37.74 -2.92 27.39
CA ILE A 163 36.98 -2.35 26.27
C ILE A 163 37.37 -0.88 26.12
N THR A 164 37.67 -0.47 24.90
CA THR A 164 38.01 0.89 24.48
C THR A 164 36.90 1.50 23.61
N ALA A 165 37.03 2.79 23.28
CA ALA A 165 36.11 3.45 22.34
C ALA A 165 36.18 2.86 20.91
N GLU A 166 37.32 2.28 20.52
CA GLU A 166 37.53 1.62 19.22
C GLU A 166 36.66 0.36 19.09
N ASP A 167 36.71 -0.50 20.12
CA ASP A 167 35.93 -1.74 20.22
C ASP A 167 34.40 -1.50 20.16
N MET A 168 33.97 -0.28 20.48
CA MET A 168 32.57 0.14 20.56
C MET A 168 32.08 0.97 19.36
N LYS A 169 32.88 1.14 18.29
CA LYS A 169 32.49 1.91 17.10
C LYS A 169 31.16 1.48 16.47
N TRP A 170 30.84 0.19 16.55
CA TRP A 170 29.57 -0.39 16.09
C TRP A 170 28.34 0.29 16.70
N LEU A 171 28.42 0.75 17.95
CA LEU A 171 27.32 1.43 18.64
C LEU A 171 26.93 2.72 17.92
N GLY A 172 27.93 3.45 17.39
CA GLY A 172 27.70 4.64 16.57
C GLY A 172 26.99 4.32 15.25
N VAL A 173 27.29 3.18 14.63
CA VAL A 173 26.61 2.70 13.40
C VAL A 173 25.15 2.35 13.72
N GLU A 174 24.91 1.57 14.78
CA GLU A 174 23.58 1.08 15.12
C GLU A 174 22.65 2.19 15.66
N ILE A 175 23.18 3.17 16.40
CA ILE A 175 22.43 4.38 16.76
C ILE A 175 22.00 5.15 15.50
N ARG A 176 22.85 5.27 14.47
CA ARG A 176 22.47 5.92 13.20
C ARG A 176 21.37 5.13 12.47
N ARG A 177 21.46 3.80 12.42
CA ARG A 177 20.40 2.94 11.84
C ARG A 177 19.07 3.09 12.58
N SER A 178 19.11 3.10 13.91
CA SER A 178 17.93 3.27 14.78
C SER A 178 17.28 4.65 14.64
N LEU A 179 18.08 5.73 14.62
CA LEU A 179 17.58 7.09 14.42
C LEU A 179 16.96 7.30 13.03
N ARG A 180 17.51 6.67 11.98
CA ARG A 180 16.90 6.71 10.63
C ARG A 180 15.55 6.01 10.59
N LYS A 181 15.48 4.78 11.13
CA LYS A 181 14.23 4.01 11.28
C LYS A 181 13.15 4.81 12.02
N GLU A 182 13.48 5.36 13.18
CA GLU A 182 12.53 6.14 13.99
C GLU A 182 12.09 7.43 13.28
N LYS A 183 13.00 8.14 12.60
CA LYS A 183 12.65 9.34 11.80
C LYS A 183 11.70 9.00 10.65
N ALA A 184 11.97 7.92 9.92
CA ALA A 184 11.11 7.42 8.84
C ALA A 184 9.71 7.03 9.36
N ARG A 185 9.65 6.32 10.49
CA ARG A 185 8.41 5.95 11.19
C ARG A 185 7.60 7.15 11.63
N GLN A 186 8.24 8.18 12.21
CA GLN A 186 7.59 9.43 12.59
C GLN A 186 7.05 10.21 11.39
N MET A 187 7.76 10.23 10.27
CA MET A 187 7.31 10.88 9.03
C MET A 187 6.09 10.16 8.42
N ALA A 188 6.16 8.83 8.29
CA ALA A 188 5.04 8.01 7.83
C ALA A 188 3.79 8.18 8.71
N PHE A 189 3.95 8.15 10.05
CA PHE A 189 2.85 8.36 10.99
C PHE A 189 2.21 9.76 10.87
N GLN A 190 3.00 10.80 10.59
CA GLN A 190 2.46 12.13 10.31
C GLN A 190 1.66 12.15 9.00
N GLU A 191 2.16 11.52 7.94
CA GLU A 191 1.45 11.42 6.66
C GLU A 191 0.14 10.62 6.80
N GLN A 192 0.19 9.45 7.47
CA GLN A 192 -0.97 8.61 7.72
C GLN A 192 -2.04 9.36 8.52
N ARG A 193 -1.67 10.07 9.59
CA ARG A 193 -2.63 10.91 10.35
C ARG A 193 -3.23 12.04 9.52
N LEU A 194 -2.52 12.56 8.53
CA LEU A 194 -3.05 13.54 7.57
C LEU A 194 -4.01 12.89 6.54
N LYS A 195 -3.79 11.62 6.16
CA LYS A 195 -4.73 10.81 5.36
C LYS A 195 -5.98 10.44 6.15
N GLU A 196 -5.83 9.92 7.38
CA GLU A 196 -6.95 9.53 8.27
C GLU A 196 -7.83 10.73 8.66
N ARG A 197 -7.25 11.89 8.95
CA ARG A 197 -8.02 13.14 9.18
C ARG A 197 -8.86 13.57 7.97
N ARG A 198 -8.64 13.02 6.78
CA ARG A 198 -9.46 13.21 5.57
C ARG A 198 -10.48 12.09 5.35
N SER A 199 -10.35 10.95 6.03
CA SER A 199 -11.18 9.74 5.85
C SER A 199 -11.83 9.32 7.19
N ILE A 200 -12.95 9.97 7.53
CA ILE A 200 -13.56 9.90 8.87
C ILE A 200 -14.41 8.62 9.09
N ILE A 201 -14.81 7.91 8.03
CA ILE A 201 -15.78 6.80 8.12
C ILE A 201 -15.36 5.64 7.20
N ASP A 202 -15.59 4.40 7.66
CA ASP A 202 -15.48 3.14 6.92
C ASP A 202 -16.58 3.07 5.82
N PRO A 203 -16.23 3.17 4.52
CA PRO A 203 -17.23 3.23 3.47
C PRO A 203 -17.92 1.88 3.20
N GLN A 204 -17.31 0.76 3.61
CA GLN A 204 -17.82 -0.58 3.31
C GLN A 204 -19.01 -0.92 4.20
N LYS A 205 -18.91 -0.60 5.50
CA LYS A 205 -20.06 -0.68 6.43
C LYS A 205 -21.21 0.23 6.01
N SER A 206 -20.91 1.42 5.49
CA SER A 206 -21.93 2.31 4.92
C SER A 206 -22.61 1.70 3.68
N LEU A 207 -21.87 1.01 2.80
CA LEU A 207 -22.42 0.33 1.63
C LEU A 207 -23.30 -0.89 2.01
N GLU A 208 -22.88 -1.70 2.97
CA GLU A 208 -23.66 -2.83 3.48
C GLU A 208 -24.97 -2.36 4.13
N ALA A 209 -24.92 -1.33 4.96
CA ALA A 209 -26.10 -0.75 5.59
C ALA A 209 -27.05 -0.10 4.57
N LEU A 210 -26.53 0.47 3.47
CA LEU A 210 -27.33 0.90 2.32
C LEU A 210 -28.02 -0.31 1.65
N LYS A 211 -27.28 -1.38 1.32
CA LYS A 211 -27.85 -2.63 0.75
C LYS A 211 -28.97 -3.19 1.64
N GLN A 212 -28.78 -3.23 2.96
CA GLN A 212 -29.82 -3.67 3.89
C GLN A 212 -31.05 -2.74 3.89
N ASN A 213 -30.87 -1.42 3.82
CA ASN A 213 -31.98 -0.47 3.71
C ASN A 213 -32.79 -0.68 2.42
N LEU A 214 -32.08 -0.93 1.30
CA LEU A 214 -32.68 -1.21 0.00
C LEU A 214 -33.46 -2.55 0.02
N LYS A 215 -32.87 -3.64 0.55
CA LYS A 215 -33.59 -4.92 0.73
C LYS A 215 -34.90 -4.72 1.52
N LYS A 216 -34.88 -3.93 2.60
CA LYS A 216 -36.08 -3.63 3.41
C LYS A 216 -37.12 -2.79 2.67
N ARG A 217 -36.72 -1.76 1.91
CA ARG A 217 -37.65 -0.89 1.16
C ARG A 217 -38.26 -1.54 -0.09
N PHE A 218 -37.55 -2.45 -0.74
CA PHE A 218 -37.92 -3.04 -2.03
C PHE A 218 -38.29 -4.53 -1.92
N GLY A 219 -38.97 -4.92 -0.85
CA GLY A 219 -39.57 -6.25 -0.69
C GLY A 219 -38.57 -7.39 -0.81
N GLY A 220 -37.41 -7.28 -0.15
CA GLY A 220 -36.36 -8.27 -0.08
C GLY A 220 -35.37 -8.30 -1.26
N SER A 221 -35.68 -7.64 -2.38
CA SER A 221 -34.92 -7.78 -3.64
C SER A 221 -34.00 -6.59 -3.92
N LEU A 222 -32.68 -6.84 -4.00
CA LEU A 222 -31.72 -5.84 -4.46
C LEU A 222 -31.86 -5.55 -5.96
N VAL A 223 -32.23 -6.55 -6.80
CA VAL A 223 -32.52 -6.29 -8.22
C VAL A 223 -33.71 -5.34 -8.37
N ARG A 224 -34.76 -5.50 -7.58
CA ARG A 224 -35.92 -4.59 -7.62
C ARG A 224 -35.50 -3.17 -7.23
N ALA A 225 -34.66 -3.02 -6.20
CA ALA A 225 -34.08 -1.74 -5.83
C ALA A 225 -33.23 -1.16 -6.98
N TRP A 226 -32.36 -1.96 -7.58
CA TRP A 226 -31.51 -1.61 -8.73
C TRP A 226 -32.31 -1.10 -9.92
N ARG A 227 -33.28 -1.89 -10.39
CA ARG A 227 -34.15 -1.58 -11.55
C ARG A 227 -35.12 -0.42 -11.31
N ARG A 228 -35.48 -0.11 -10.05
CA ARG A 228 -36.34 1.04 -9.71
C ARG A 228 -35.57 2.34 -9.46
N MET A 229 -34.41 2.28 -8.82
CA MET A 229 -33.71 3.47 -8.29
C MET A 229 -32.45 3.85 -9.07
N PHE A 230 -31.69 2.86 -9.53
CA PHE A 230 -30.27 3.04 -9.81
C PHE A 230 -29.93 2.92 -11.30
N ALA A 231 -30.51 1.93 -11.99
CA ALA A 231 -30.15 1.61 -13.36
C ALA A 231 -31.00 2.32 -14.41
N ASN A 232 -30.42 2.52 -15.60
CA ASN A 232 -31.24 2.53 -16.82
C ASN A 232 -31.92 1.15 -16.96
N ARG A 233 -33.23 1.12 -17.24
CA ARG A 233 -34.05 -0.11 -17.19
C ARG A 233 -33.58 -1.20 -18.17
N GLU A 234 -32.89 -0.79 -19.21
CA GLU A 234 -32.53 -1.61 -20.37
C GLU A 234 -31.11 -2.20 -20.22
N THR A 235 -30.13 -1.39 -19.80
CA THR A 235 -28.70 -1.79 -19.72
C THR A 235 -28.28 -2.39 -18.38
N LEU A 236 -29.08 -2.21 -17.32
CA LEU A 236 -28.74 -2.52 -15.91
C LEU A 236 -27.44 -1.86 -15.39
N SER A 237 -26.98 -0.80 -16.03
CA SER A 237 -25.84 0.02 -15.57
C SER A 237 -26.29 1.33 -14.91
N MET A 238 -25.47 1.81 -13.98
CA MET A 238 -25.70 3.03 -13.21
C MET A 238 -24.48 3.94 -13.27
N GLN A 239 -24.66 5.24 -13.56
CA GLN A 239 -23.59 6.25 -13.50
C GLN A 239 -23.55 6.98 -12.16
N LYS A 240 -22.39 7.57 -11.82
CA LYS A 240 -22.13 8.31 -10.56
C LYS A 240 -23.21 9.34 -10.18
N PRO A 241 -23.75 10.18 -11.10
CA PRO A 241 -24.81 11.12 -10.76
C PRO A 241 -26.13 10.44 -10.39
N GLN A 242 -26.44 9.30 -11.03
CA GLN A 242 -27.64 8.51 -10.76
C GLN A 242 -27.55 7.87 -9.37
N PHE A 243 -26.40 7.27 -9.02
CA PHE A 243 -26.17 6.74 -7.67
C PHE A 243 -26.35 7.81 -6.57
N ILE A 244 -25.76 8.99 -6.77
CA ILE A 244 -25.86 10.10 -5.81
C ILE A 244 -27.31 10.55 -5.64
N LYS A 245 -28.06 10.68 -6.74
CA LYS A 245 -29.48 11.03 -6.73
C LYS A 245 -30.32 9.97 -6.01
N ALA A 246 -30.15 8.70 -6.36
CA ALA A 246 -30.89 7.58 -5.78
C ALA A 246 -30.60 7.39 -4.29
N CYS A 247 -29.34 7.55 -3.85
CA CYS A 247 -28.98 7.64 -2.44
C CYS A 247 -29.76 8.76 -1.72
N ALA A 248 -29.82 9.95 -2.31
CA ALA A 248 -30.54 11.08 -1.72
C ALA A 248 -32.06 10.82 -1.61
N GLU A 249 -32.66 10.15 -2.60
CA GLU A 249 -34.09 9.79 -2.61
C GLU A 249 -34.46 8.75 -1.54
N VAL A 250 -33.59 7.77 -1.25
CA VAL A 250 -33.79 6.85 -0.10
C VAL A 250 -33.40 7.45 1.25
N GLY A 251 -33.02 8.74 1.28
CA GLY A 251 -32.62 9.47 2.48
C GLY A 251 -31.17 9.23 2.91
N TRP A 252 -30.36 8.54 2.11
CA TRP A 252 -28.97 8.23 2.41
C TRP A 252 -28.04 9.40 2.05
N ARG A 253 -27.38 9.97 3.07
CA ARG A 253 -26.49 11.15 2.93
C ARG A 253 -25.05 10.90 3.38
N LYS A 254 -24.76 9.73 3.94
CA LYS A 254 -23.42 9.35 4.44
C LYS A 254 -22.59 8.72 3.33
N ASP A 255 -21.32 9.09 3.24
CA ASP A 255 -20.25 8.40 2.49
C ASP A 255 -20.47 8.10 1.01
N VAL A 256 -21.49 8.71 0.37
CA VAL A 256 -21.93 8.42 -1.00
C VAL A 256 -20.80 8.42 -2.03
N ARG A 257 -19.81 9.32 -1.89
CA ARG A 257 -18.66 9.37 -2.79
C ARG A 257 -17.66 8.22 -2.55
N ALA A 258 -17.50 7.77 -1.32
CA ALA A 258 -16.57 6.71 -0.97
C ALA A 258 -17.18 5.33 -1.24
N MET A 259 -18.49 5.15 -0.97
CA MET A 259 -19.24 3.97 -1.43
C MET A 259 -19.20 3.80 -2.94
N TRP A 260 -19.24 4.91 -3.70
CA TRP A 260 -19.10 4.85 -5.15
C TRP A 260 -17.75 4.24 -5.58
N TYR A 261 -16.63 4.65 -4.98
CA TYR A 261 -15.31 4.09 -5.28
C TYR A 261 -15.13 2.62 -4.81
N LEU A 262 -16.03 2.09 -3.98
CA LEU A 262 -16.07 0.65 -3.66
C LEU A 262 -16.89 -0.16 -4.67
N LEU A 263 -17.74 0.50 -5.45
CA LEU A 263 -18.64 -0.12 -6.42
C LEU A 263 -18.11 -0.04 -7.86
N ASP A 264 -17.53 1.10 -8.24
CA ASP A 264 -16.94 1.42 -9.55
C ASP A 264 -15.52 0.83 -9.62
N LYS A 265 -15.42 -0.50 -9.62
CA LYS A 265 -14.16 -1.24 -9.35
C LYS A 265 -13.16 -1.14 -10.49
N ASP A 266 -13.64 -0.97 -11.72
CA ASP A 266 -12.81 -0.77 -12.91
C ASP A 266 -12.60 0.72 -13.25
N ASN A 267 -13.00 1.62 -12.33
CA ASN A 267 -12.95 3.07 -12.47
C ASN A 267 -13.59 3.61 -13.77
N ASN A 268 -14.45 2.84 -14.45
CA ASN A 268 -15.02 3.20 -15.75
C ASN A 268 -16.05 4.36 -15.66
N GLY A 269 -16.51 4.69 -14.44
CA GLY A 269 -17.49 5.73 -14.17
C GLY A 269 -18.94 5.23 -14.16
N SER A 270 -19.14 3.92 -14.22
CA SER A 270 -20.42 3.23 -14.15
C SER A 270 -20.31 1.91 -13.39
N VAL A 271 -21.36 1.60 -12.62
CA VAL A 271 -21.47 0.37 -11.82
C VAL A 271 -22.50 -0.54 -12.47
N THR A 272 -22.15 -1.80 -12.60
CA THR A 272 -22.98 -2.90 -13.12
C THR A 272 -23.69 -3.67 -11.98
N LEU A 273 -24.66 -4.53 -12.32
CA LEU A 273 -25.40 -5.27 -11.31
C LEU A 273 -24.50 -6.29 -10.58
N GLU A 274 -23.53 -6.90 -11.27
CA GLU A 274 -22.57 -7.85 -10.72
C GLU A 274 -21.59 -7.21 -9.71
N GLU A 275 -21.19 -5.96 -9.93
CA GLU A 275 -20.40 -5.19 -8.96
C GLU A 275 -21.22 -4.79 -7.73
N PHE A 276 -22.52 -4.57 -7.91
CA PHE A 276 -23.44 -4.25 -6.82
C PHE A 276 -23.88 -5.48 -6.01
N ASP A 277 -24.27 -6.58 -6.66
CA ASP A 277 -24.79 -7.80 -6.02
C ASP A 277 -24.61 -9.03 -6.94
N TYR A 278 -23.44 -9.65 -6.89
CA TYR A 278 -23.04 -10.79 -7.74
C TYR A 278 -24.08 -11.91 -7.82
N ASP A 279 -24.61 -12.38 -6.68
CA ASP A 279 -25.53 -13.53 -6.66
C ASP A 279 -26.84 -13.23 -7.40
N SER A 280 -27.33 -11.99 -7.31
CA SER A 280 -28.48 -11.52 -8.08
C SER A 280 -28.18 -11.46 -9.58
N ALA A 281 -27.00 -10.95 -9.97
CA ALA A 281 -26.58 -10.92 -11.36
C ALA A 281 -26.44 -12.33 -11.95
N GLN A 282 -25.82 -13.25 -11.22
CA GLN A 282 -25.66 -14.66 -11.60
C GLN A 282 -27.01 -15.37 -11.74
N ALA A 283 -27.95 -15.18 -10.80
CA ALA A 283 -29.28 -15.78 -10.89
C ALA A 283 -30.03 -15.34 -12.15
N LEU A 284 -30.02 -14.04 -12.46
CA LEU A 284 -30.63 -13.49 -13.68
C LEU A 284 -29.93 -13.99 -14.95
N ALA A 285 -28.60 -14.06 -14.95
CA ALA A 285 -27.81 -14.47 -16.11
C ALA A 285 -28.06 -15.95 -16.45
N ARG A 286 -28.11 -16.82 -15.43
CA ARG A 286 -28.45 -18.24 -15.58
C ARG A 286 -29.88 -18.43 -16.07
N PHE A 287 -30.83 -17.66 -15.56
CA PHE A 287 -32.22 -17.69 -16.05
C PHE A 287 -32.33 -17.22 -17.50
N SER A 288 -31.69 -16.11 -17.87
CA SER A 288 -31.65 -15.63 -19.27
C SER A 288 -31.06 -16.69 -20.21
N LYS A 289 -29.90 -17.26 -19.88
CA LYS A 289 -29.27 -18.37 -20.65
C LYS A 289 -30.22 -19.56 -20.81
N PHE A 290 -30.89 -19.97 -19.73
CA PHE A 290 -31.87 -21.05 -19.74
C PHE A 290 -33.09 -20.74 -20.62
N LEU A 291 -33.65 -19.52 -20.57
CA LEU A 291 -34.75 -19.12 -21.43
C LEU A 291 -34.34 -19.16 -22.91
N PHE A 292 -33.14 -18.68 -23.25
CA PHE A 292 -32.65 -18.69 -24.63
C PHE A 292 -32.36 -20.06 -25.19
N GLN A 293 -31.70 -20.92 -24.41
CA GLN A 293 -31.36 -22.27 -24.86
C GLN A 293 -32.60 -23.09 -25.19
N ASN A 294 -33.67 -22.97 -24.39
CA ASN A 294 -34.89 -23.75 -24.55
C ASN A 294 -35.97 -23.10 -25.43
N TYR A 295 -36.17 -21.77 -25.34
CA TYR A 295 -37.32 -21.08 -25.94
C TYR A 295 -36.96 -20.01 -26.97
N LYS A 296 -35.68 -19.65 -27.10
CA LYS A 296 -35.11 -18.69 -28.07
C LYS A 296 -35.57 -17.22 -27.95
N SER A 297 -36.63 -16.88 -27.21
CA SER A 297 -36.98 -15.51 -26.83
C SER A 297 -37.77 -15.45 -25.52
N VAL A 298 -37.74 -14.29 -24.86
CA VAL A 298 -38.52 -14.03 -23.63
C VAL A 298 -40.02 -14.20 -23.88
N GLU A 299 -40.55 -13.74 -25.01
CA GLU A 299 -41.97 -13.88 -25.39
C GLU A 299 -42.41 -15.37 -25.38
N LYS A 300 -41.62 -16.25 -26.01
CA LYS A 300 -41.93 -17.69 -26.07
C LYS A 300 -41.80 -18.34 -24.70
N ALA A 301 -40.82 -17.94 -23.91
CA ALA A 301 -40.68 -18.39 -22.52
C ALA A 301 -41.86 -17.93 -21.64
N PHE A 302 -42.34 -16.70 -21.82
CA PHE A 302 -43.44 -16.15 -21.03
C PHE A 302 -44.74 -16.94 -21.24
N ARG A 303 -45.05 -17.34 -22.48
CA ARG A 303 -46.19 -18.23 -22.79
C ARG A 303 -46.09 -19.64 -22.19
N MET A 304 -44.93 -20.04 -21.68
CA MET A 304 -44.74 -21.31 -20.94
C MET A 304 -44.79 -21.11 -19.42
N LEU A 305 -44.63 -19.87 -18.96
CA LEU A 305 -44.77 -19.46 -17.56
C LEU A 305 -46.22 -19.07 -17.22
N ASP A 306 -46.93 -18.45 -18.16
CA ASP A 306 -48.36 -18.12 -18.15
C ASP A 306 -49.16 -19.35 -18.65
N VAL A 307 -49.53 -20.24 -17.73
CA VAL A 307 -50.17 -21.53 -18.04
C VAL A 307 -51.68 -21.41 -18.18
N ASP A 308 -52.31 -20.47 -17.48
CA ASP A 308 -53.75 -20.19 -17.61
C ASP A 308 -54.08 -19.17 -18.71
N GLY A 309 -53.07 -18.50 -19.28
CA GLY A 309 -53.20 -17.55 -20.39
C GLY A 309 -53.74 -16.18 -19.97
N ASN A 310 -53.60 -15.80 -18.71
CA ASN A 310 -54.17 -14.58 -18.15
C ASN A 310 -53.32 -13.31 -18.44
N LEU A 311 -52.17 -13.46 -19.12
CA LEU A 311 -51.19 -12.42 -19.47
C LEU A 311 -50.35 -11.88 -18.29
N TYR A 312 -50.39 -12.53 -17.12
CA TYR A 312 -49.50 -12.26 -16.00
C TYR A 312 -49.15 -13.56 -15.25
N VAL A 313 -47.97 -13.61 -14.62
CA VAL A 313 -47.54 -14.79 -13.86
C VAL A 313 -47.49 -14.44 -12.36
N PRO A 314 -48.37 -15.02 -11.51
CA PRO A 314 -48.28 -14.96 -10.06
C PRO A 314 -47.06 -15.71 -9.51
N ARG A 315 -46.72 -15.47 -8.23
CA ARG A 315 -45.52 -16.05 -7.60
C ARG A 315 -45.49 -17.57 -7.59
N GLU A 316 -46.62 -18.20 -7.25
CA GLU A 316 -46.71 -19.66 -7.14
C GLU A 316 -46.63 -20.32 -8.51
N GLU A 317 -47.30 -19.74 -9.51
CA GLU A 317 -47.24 -20.18 -10.90
C GLU A 317 -45.84 -20.04 -11.47
N PHE A 318 -45.15 -18.91 -11.27
CA PHE A 318 -43.78 -18.71 -11.74
C PHE A 318 -42.83 -19.78 -11.18
N ILE A 319 -42.91 -20.08 -9.89
CA ILE A 319 -42.06 -21.08 -9.23
C ILE A 319 -42.40 -22.49 -9.76
N ALA A 320 -43.68 -22.83 -9.88
CA ALA A 320 -44.12 -24.13 -10.37
C ALA A 320 -43.79 -24.33 -11.87
N ALA A 321 -43.96 -23.30 -12.69
CA ALA A 321 -43.64 -23.33 -14.11
C ALA A 321 -42.13 -23.40 -14.35
N ALA A 322 -41.32 -22.56 -13.70
CA ALA A 322 -39.87 -22.63 -13.78
C ALA A 322 -39.34 -24.02 -13.35
N GLY A 323 -39.91 -24.61 -12.29
CA GLY A 323 -39.60 -25.98 -11.88
C GLY A 323 -39.97 -27.02 -12.94
N ARG A 324 -41.18 -26.96 -13.52
CA ARG A 324 -41.60 -27.85 -14.63
C ARG A 324 -40.75 -27.71 -15.88
N MET A 325 -40.25 -26.51 -16.16
CA MET A 325 -39.37 -26.23 -17.31
C MET A 325 -37.94 -26.75 -17.09
N GLY A 326 -37.59 -27.20 -15.88
CA GLY A 326 -36.25 -27.71 -15.54
C GLY A 326 -35.27 -26.64 -15.06
N PHE A 327 -35.74 -25.50 -14.54
CA PHE A 327 -34.85 -24.50 -13.96
C PHE A 327 -34.49 -24.85 -12.51
N GLU A 328 -33.28 -25.41 -12.32
CA GLU A 328 -32.82 -25.96 -11.03
C GLU A 328 -32.42 -24.91 -9.97
N HIS A 329 -32.43 -23.62 -10.30
CA HIS A 329 -32.05 -22.55 -9.37
C HIS A 329 -33.27 -21.83 -8.77
N THR A 330 -33.04 -21.05 -7.70
CA THR A 330 -34.09 -20.46 -6.86
C THR A 330 -35.01 -19.46 -7.59
N ALA A 331 -36.05 -19.96 -8.25
CA ALA A 331 -37.07 -19.14 -8.93
C ALA A 331 -37.73 -18.10 -8.00
N ALA A 332 -37.80 -18.37 -6.69
CA ALA A 332 -38.39 -17.47 -5.71
C ALA A 332 -37.68 -16.11 -5.56
N THR A 333 -36.36 -16.02 -5.78
CA THR A 333 -35.64 -14.74 -5.72
C THR A 333 -35.79 -13.95 -7.02
N LEU A 334 -35.80 -14.66 -8.15
CA LEU A 334 -36.07 -14.12 -9.49
C LEU A 334 -37.47 -13.50 -9.60
N PHE A 335 -38.49 -14.12 -9.01
CA PHE A 335 -39.83 -13.54 -8.99
C PHE A 335 -39.83 -12.11 -8.44
N SER A 336 -39.15 -11.90 -7.32
CA SER A 336 -39.02 -10.57 -6.69
C SER A 336 -38.11 -9.61 -7.44
N ALA A 337 -37.35 -10.06 -8.44
CA ALA A 337 -36.58 -9.23 -9.36
C ALA A 337 -37.41 -8.75 -10.57
N PHE A 338 -38.42 -9.54 -10.96
CA PHE A 338 -39.32 -9.25 -12.08
C PHE A 338 -40.57 -8.48 -11.65
N ASP A 339 -41.22 -8.83 -10.53
CA ASP A 339 -42.33 -8.05 -9.97
C ASP A 339 -41.80 -6.70 -9.46
N LEU A 340 -41.57 -5.75 -10.38
CA LEU A 340 -41.14 -4.39 -10.08
C LEU A 340 -42.19 -3.71 -9.22
N GLY A 341 -43.47 -3.95 -9.52
CA GLY A 341 -44.65 -3.39 -8.84
C GLY A 341 -44.63 -3.55 -7.33
N GLN A 342 -44.25 -4.74 -6.85
CA GLN A 342 -44.82 -5.39 -5.65
C GLN A 342 -46.33 -5.66 -5.82
N ALA A 343 -46.74 -6.00 -7.04
CA ALA A 343 -48.11 -6.35 -7.41
C ALA A 343 -48.42 -7.84 -7.16
N GLY A 344 -47.42 -8.67 -6.83
CA GLY A 344 -47.57 -10.12 -6.72
C GLY A 344 -47.75 -10.82 -8.08
N LYS A 345 -47.45 -10.11 -9.18
CA LYS A 345 -47.62 -10.51 -10.58
C LYS A 345 -46.43 -10.02 -11.42
N ILE A 346 -46.07 -10.78 -12.43
CA ILE A 346 -45.07 -10.42 -13.46
C ILE A 346 -45.77 -10.32 -14.81
N PHE A 347 -45.47 -9.29 -15.59
CA PHE A 347 -45.91 -9.16 -16.99
C PHE A 347 -44.75 -9.46 -17.95
N GLU A 348 -45.04 -9.71 -19.24
CA GLU A 348 -44.01 -9.95 -20.26
C GLU A 348 -42.99 -8.78 -20.30
N GLU A 349 -43.49 -7.55 -20.20
CA GLU A 349 -42.71 -6.29 -20.11
C GLU A 349 -41.69 -6.30 -18.98
N ASP A 350 -42.00 -6.90 -17.83
CA ASP A 350 -41.09 -6.97 -16.69
C ASP A 350 -39.87 -7.85 -16.97
N MET A 351 -39.98 -8.78 -17.92
CA MET A 351 -38.94 -9.71 -18.35
C MET A 351 -38.24 -9.31 -19.65
N LYS A 352 -38.79 -8.38 -20.46
CA LYS A 352 -38.22 -7.98 -21.78
C LYS A 352 -36.75 -7.56 -21.75
N PHE A 353 -36.25 -6.99 -20.65
CA PHE A 353 -34.83 -6.66 -20.49
C PHE A 353 -33.88 -7.88 -20.52
N LEU A 354 -34.40 -9.09 -20.31
CA LEU A 354 -33.66 -10.35 -20.45
C LEU A 354 -33.52 -10.80 -21.89
N ASP A 355 -34.18 -10.16 -22.87
CA ASP A 355 -34.20 -10.59 -24.28
C ASP A 355 -32.88 -10.20 -24.99
N SER A 356 -31.78 -10.71 -24.44
CA SER A 356 -30.41 -10.50 -24.89
C SER A 356 -30.07 -11.39 -26.10
N PRO A 357 -29.83 -10.84 -27.31
CA PRO A 357 -29.50 -11.65 -28.48
C PRO A 357 -28.07 -12.21 -28.36
N LEU A 358 -27.96 -13.36 -27.69
CA LEU A 358 -26.70 -14.08 -27.45
C LEU A 358 -26.09 -14.68 -28.73
N GLU A 359 -26.85 -14.83 -29.82
CA GLU A 359 -26.44 -15.55 -31.05
C GLU A 359 -26.84 -14.84 -32.37
N CYS A 360 -27.23 -13.56 -32.37
CA CYS A 360 -27.60 -12.86 -33.61
C CYS A 360 -26.44 -12.02 -34.20
N GLU A 361 -25.72 -12.59 -35.17
CA GLU A 361 -24.75 -11.86 -36.03
C GLU A 361 -25.43 -10.92 -37.06
N ALA A 362 -26.77 -10.89 -37.12
CA ALA A 362 -27.52 -10.46 -38.30
C ALA A 362 -28.52 -9.29 -38.08
N LEU A 363 -28.35 -8.45 -37.05
CA LEU A 363 -29.21 -7.27 -36.86
C LEU A 363 -28.43 -5.97 -36.60
N ASP A 364 -29.02 -4.89 -37.12
CA ASP A 364 -28.30 -3.69 -37.52
C ASP A 364 -27.90 -2.75 -36.35
N LEU A 365 -26.90 -1.91 -36.65
CA LEU A 365 -26.07 -0.98 -35.86
C LEU A 365 -26.67 -0.15 -34.69
N LEU A 366 -27.95 -0.28 -34.33
CA LEU A 366 -28.60 0.55 -33.28
C LEU A 366 -29.38 -0.23 -32.21
N GLY A 367 -29.85 -1.46 -32.46
CA GLY A 367 -30.63 -2.23 -31.47
C GLY A 367 -29.78 -2.91 -30.39
N HIS A 368 -28.59 -3.39 -30.78
CA HIS A 368 -27.74 -4.25 -29.94
C HIS A 368 -27.02 -3.54 -28.77
N LEU A 369 -27.18 -2.22 -28.62
CA LEU A 369 -26.48 -1.39 -27.63
C LEU A 369 -27.28 -1.15 -26.33
N LEU A 370 -28.58 -1.42 -26.31
CA LEU A 370 -29.47 -0.99 -25.23
C LEU A 370 -29.81 -2.08 -24.20
N MET A 371 -29.69 -3.37 -24.56
CA MET A 371 -30.15 -4.47 -23.70
C MET A 371 -29.04 -5.08 -22.86
N TRP A 372 -29.39 -5.54 -21.65
CA TRP A 372 -28.44 -6.15 -20.71
C TRP A 372 -27.78 -7.40 -21.31
N LYS A 373 -26.46 -7.44 -21.24
CA LYS A 373 -25.63 -8.59 -21.62
C LYS A 373 -24.87 -9.05 -20.38
N PRO A 374 -25.24 -10.20 -19.76
CA PRO A 374 -24.50 -10.69 -18.60
C PRO A 374 -23.05 -11.01 -19.00
N ARG A 375 -22.09 -10.64 -18.15
CA ARG A 375 -20.68 -11.03 -18.35
C ARG A 375 -20.58 -12.56 -18.38
N ALA A 376 -19.77 -13.11 -19.28
CA ALA A 376 -19.75 -14.54 -19.58
C ALA A 376 -19.51 -15.43 -18.33
N PHE A 377 -18.64 -14.99 -17.41
CA PHE A 377 -18.34 -15.69 -16.16
C PHE A 377 -19.55 -15.90 -15.25
N LEU A 378 -20.61 -15.08 -15.36
CA LEU A 378 -21.82 -15.28 -14.54
C LEU A 378 -22.53 -16.61 -14.83
N THR A 379 -22.28 -17.20 -16.01
CA THR A 379 -22.91 -18.45 -16.48
C THR A 379 -21.91 -19.55 -16.86
N ALA A 380 -20.63 -19.34 -16.57
CA ALA A 380 -19.58 -20.33 -16.73
C ALA A 380 -19.39 -21.10 -15.42
N ASP A 381 -18.86 -22.31 -15.54
CA ASP A 381 -18.43 -23.12 -14.40
C ASP A 381 -16.90 -22.94 -14.21
N PRO A 382 -16.37 -23.01 -12.97
CA PRO A 382 -14.94 -22.91 -12.73
C PRO A 382 -14.15 -23.99 -13.49
N ASN A 383 -13.07 -23.59 -14.15
CA ASN A 383 -12.22 -24.48 -14.94
C ASN A 383 -10.74 -24.32 -14.55
N GLU A 384 -10.25 -25.25 -13.73
CA GLU A 384 -8.88 -25.23 -13.21
C GLU A 384 -7.83 -25.46 -14.31
N ALA A 385 -8.12 -26.30 -15.29
CA ALA A 385 -7.24 -26.51 -16.44
C ALA A 385 -7.09 -25.21 -17.26
N ALA A 386 -8.18 -24.47 -17.46
CA ALA A 386 -8.15 -23.16 -18.10
C ALA A 386 -7.34 -22.13 -17.30
N ALA A 387 -7.54 -22.05 -15.98
CA ALA A 387 -6.78 -21.15 -15.11
C ALA A 387 -5.27 -21.48 -15.15
N ASN A 388 -4.90 -22.76 -15.09
CA ASN A 388 -3.51 -23.20 -15.16
C ASN A 388 -2.87 -22.92 -16.53
N GLN A 389 -3.62 -23.03 -17.63
CA GLN A 389 -3.16 -22.62 -18.96
C GLN A 389 -2.90 -21.10 -19.05
N VAL A 390 -3.78 -20.26 -18.51
CA VAL A 390 -3.58 -18.80 -18.45
C VAL A 390 -2.34 -18.48 -17.63
N LYS A 391 -2.22 -19.06 -16.43
CA LYS A 391 -1.05 -18.92 -15.54
C LYS A 391 0.26 -19.30 -16.23
N ALA A 392 0.32 -20.44 -16.91
CA ALA A 392 1.50 -20.90 -17.65
C ALA A 392 1.87 -19.96 -18.82
N ARG A 393 0.89 -19.39 -19.52
CA ARG A 393 1.11 -18.43 -20.62
C ARG A 393 1.59 -17.06 -20.11
N LEU A 394 1.06 -16.59 -18.97
CA LEU A 394 1.55 -15.39 -18.28
C LEU A 394 3.01 -15.57 -17.86
N LEU A 395 3.37 -16.68 -17.21
CA LEU A 395 4.77 -16.98 -16.87
C LEU A 395 5.66 -17.05 -18.12
N LYS A 396 5.23 -17.73 -19.18
CA LYS A 396 6.01 -17.87 -20.42
C LYS A 396 6.30 -16.53 -21.09
N LYS A 397 5.38 -15.55 -20.99
CA LYS A 397 5.53 -14.22 -21.60
C LYS A 397 6.28 -13.21 -20.72
N HIS A 398 6.03 -13.23 -19.41
CA HIS A 398 6.51 -12.19 -18.48
C HIS A 398 7.62 -12.66 -17.53
N GLY A 399 7.89 -13.97 -17.43
CA GLY A 399 8.92 -14.56 -16.56
C GLY A 399 8.52 -14.69 -15.08
N THR A 400 7.76 -13.73 -14.53
CA THR A 400 7.21 -13.78 -13.16
C THR A 400 5.75 -13.34 -13.13
N TYR A 401 4.98 -13.82 -12.15
CA TYR A 401 3.58 -13.42 -11.99
C TYR A 401 3.43 -11.95 -11.59
N LEU A 402 4.29 -11.37 -10.73
CA LEU A 402 4.20 -9.93 -10.40
C LEU A 402 4.52 -9.03 -11.61
N ARG A 403 5.40 -9.46 -12.52
CA ARG A 403 5.60 -8.73 -13.79
C ARG A 403 4.42 -8.90 -14.74
N ALA A 404 3.79 -10.09 -14.80
CA ALA A 404 2.55 -10.27 -15.54
C ALA A 404 1.40 -9.42 -14.95
N TRP A 405 1.40 -9.26 -13.63
CA TRP A 405 0.46 -8.44 -12.87
C TRP A 405 0.53 -6.98 -13.30
N LYS A 406 1.62 -6.27 -12.97
CA LYS A 406 1.78 -4.81 -13.23
C LYS A 406 1.82 -4.41 -14.71
N VAL A 407 1.97 -5.35 -15.64
CA VAL A 407 2.11 -5.05 -17.09
C VAL A 407 0.85 -5.41 -17.89
N SER A 408 0.12 -6.45 -17.49
CA SER A 408 -1.00 -6.98 -18.29
C SER A 408 -2.30 -7.17 -17.52
N LEU A 409 -2.27 -7.55 -16.23
CA LEU A 409 -3.49 -7.83 -15.44
C LEU A 409 -4.01 -6.62 -14.67
N ASP A 410 -3.11 -5.80 -14.14
CA ASP A 410 -3.35 -4.60 -13.34
C ASP A 410 -2.67 -3.45 -14.09
N ARG A 411 -3.42 -2.82 -15.00
CA ARG A 411 -2.86 -1.84 -15.95
C ARG A 411 -3.04 -0.40 -15.51
N ASP A 412 -4.01 -0.12 -14.63
CA ASP A 412 -4.21 1.20 -14.04
C ASP A 412 -3.46 1.38 -12.70
N GLY A 413 -2.97 0.29 -12.10
CA GLY A 413 -2.16 0.31 -10.89
C GLY A 413 -2.98 0.39 -9.60
N ASP A 414 -4.26 0.00 -9.63
CA ASP A 414 -5.14 0.02 -8.46
C ASP A 414 -4.96 -1.19 -7.50
N ASN A 415 -4.04 -2.10 -7.85
CA ASN A 415 -3.72 -3.34 -7.15
C ASN A 415 -4.81 -4.43 -7.27
N ARG A 416 -5.64 -4.36 -8.30
CA ARG A 416 -6.65 -5.35 -8.67
C ARG A 416 -6.53 -5.71 -10.15
N CYS A 417 -7.19 -6.79 -10.54
CA CYS A 417 -7.38 -7.13 -11.94
C CYS A 417 -8.86 -7.39 -12.18
N THR A 418 -9.49 -6.53 -12.97
CA THR A 418 -10.91 -6.62 -13.32
C THR A 418 -11.15 -7.66 -14.40
N TRP A 419 -12.40 -8.06 -14.64
CA TRP A 419 -12.73 -9.02 -15.70
C TRP A 419 -12.26 -8.55 -17.08
N ASP A 420 -12.38 -7.26 -17.37
CA ASP A 420 -12.01 -6.71 -18.67
C ASP A 420 -10.50 -6.70 -18.88
N GLU A 421 -9.73 -6.37 -17.84
CA GLU A 421 -8.27 -6.51 -17.88
C GLU A 421 -7.83 -7.97 -17.97
N PHE A 422 -8.41 -8.88 -17.18
CA PHE A 422 -8.09 -10.31 -17.24
C PHE A 422 -8.38 -10.90 -18.62
N ARG A 423 -9.53 -10.57 -19.22
CA ARG A 423 -9.90 -10.97 -20.58
C ARG A 423 -8.91 -10.42 -21.61
N ASP A 424 -8.53 -9.16 -21.47
CA ASP A 424 -7.62 -8.50 -22.41
C ASP A 424 -6.18 -9.00 -22.23
N ALA A 425 -5.75 -9.36 -21.02
CA ALA A 425 -4.50 -10.05 -20.72
C ALA A 425 -4.47 -11.47 -21.29
N CYS A 426 -5.57 -12.24 -21.15
CA CYS A 426 -5.73 -13.55 -21.78
C CYS A 426 -5.54 -13.46 -23.30
N ARG A 427 -6.18 -12.48 -23.94
CA ARG A 427 -5.99 -12.19 -25.38
C ARG A 427 -4.53 -11.81 -25.68
N GLU A 428 -3.90 -11.01 -24.83
CA GLU A 428 -2.50 -10.56 -24.97
C GLU A 428 -1.48 -11.71 -24.88
N VAL A 429 -1.79 -12.80 -24.15
CA VAL A 429 -0.98 -14.04 -24.07
C VAL A 429 -1.46 -15.14 -25.02
N GLY A 430 -2.38 -14.80 -25.94
CA GLY A 430 -2.89 -15.73 -26.96
C GLY A 430 -3.75 -16.86 -26.41
N TYR A 431 -4.43 -16.66 -25.27
CA TYR A 431 -5.43 -17.57 -24.72
C TYR A 431 -6.84 -17.06 -25.07
N THR A 432 -7.57 -17.85 -25.85
CA THR A 432 -8.91 -17.52 -26.36
C THR A 432 -9.91 -18.67 -26.19
N GLU A 433 -9.55 -19.66 -25.37
CA GLU A 433 -10.40 -20.81 -25.03
C GLU A 433 -11.34 -20.41 -23.89
N ASP A 434 -11.41 -21.18 -22.81
CA ASP A 434 -12.30 -20.91 -21.68
C ASP A 434 -11.75 -19.82 -20.74
N VAL A 435 -11.78 -18.56 -21.19
CA VAL A 435 -11.49 -17.38 -20.36
C VAL A 435 -12.51 -17.23 -19.20
N PRO A 436 -13.83 -17.44 -19.39
CA PRO A 436 -14.80 -17.35 -18.31
C PRO A 436 -14.56 -18.34 -17.17
N GLY A 437 -14.31 -19.63 -17.49
CA GLY A 437 -14.04 -20.66 -16.49
C GLY A 437 -12.70 -20.45 -15.76
N ALA A 438 -11.67 -19.96 -16.47
CA ALA A 438 -10.42 -19.54 -15.85
C ALA A 438 -10.63 -18.43 -14.81
N TRP A 439 -11.42 -17.39 -15.13
CA TRP A 439 -11.78 -16.35 -14.17
C TRP A 439 -12.56 -16.91 -12.99
N CYS A 440 -13.56 -17.77 -13.21
CA CYS A 440 -14.36 -18.37 -12.15
C CYS A 440 -13.54 -19.22 -11.17
N THR A 441 -12.43 -19.81 -11.60
CA THR A 441 -11.47 -20.49 -10.71
C THR A 441 -10.62 -19.51 -9.90
N LEU A 442 -10.17 -18.41 -10.51
CA LEU A 442 -9.31 -17.42 -9.82
C LEU A 442 -10.13 -16.53 -8.86
N ASP A 443 -11.30 -16.05 -9.28
CA ASP A 443 -12.24 -15.29 -8.46
C ASP A 443 -13.18 -16.21 -7.67
N PHE A 444 -12.64 -17.26 -7.04
CA PHE A 444 -13.42 -18.23 -6.25
C PHE A 444 -14.20 -17.56 -5.10
N ARG A 445 -13.69 -16.42 -4.61
CA ARG A 445 -14.31 -15.58 -3.56
C ARG A 445 -15.43 -14.68 -4.08
N ARG A 446 -15.66 -14.61 -5.40
CA ARG A 446 -16.62 -13.70 -6.07
C ARG A 446 -16.40 -12.25 -5.66
N ALA A 447 -15.13 -11.86 -5.47
CA ALA A 447 -14.73 -10.50 -5.18
C ALA A 447 -14.99 -9.57 -6.37
N GLY A 448 -15.16 -10.11 -7.58
CA GLY A 448 -15.41 -9.36 -8.82
C GLY A 448 -14.17 -8.64 -9.36
N ALA A 449 -13.02 -8.86 -8.72
CA ALA A 449 -11.70 -8.38 -9.11
C ALA A 449 -10.66 -9.29 -8.43
N LEU A 450 -9.69 -9.78 -9.19
CA LEU A 450 -8.59 -10.59 -8.67
C LEU A 450 -7.59 -9.71 -7.91
N THR A 451 -6.79 -10.36 -7.07
CA THR A 451 -5.54 -9.83 -6.51
C THR A 451 -4.36 -10.71 -6.94
N LEU A 452 -3.12 -10.26 -6.76
CA LEU A 452 -1.95 -11.10 -7.04
C LEU A 452 -2.02 -12.44 -6.31
N GLN A 453 -2.54 -12.47 -5.07
CA GLN A 453 -2.64 -13.68 -4.27
C GLN A 453 -3.55 -14.76 -4.90
N ASP A 454 -4.54 -14.36 -5.72
CA ASP A 454 -5.40 -15.32 -6.44
C ASP A 454 -4.66 -15.96 -7.64
N VAL A 455 -3.65 -15.27 -8.18
CA VAL A 455 -2.81 -15.75 -9.30
C VAL A 455 -1.57 -16.50 -8.79
N ASP A 456 -0.86 -15.94 -7.82
CA ASP A 456 0.35 -16.46 -7.18
C ASP A 456 0.26 -16.24 -5.66
N PRO A 457 -0.25 -17.25 -4.91
CA PRO A 457 -0.36 -17.17 -3.46
C PRO A 457 0.98 -16.92 -2.77
N THR A 458 2.06 -17.54 -3.25
CA THR A 458 3.39 -17.48 -2.63
C THR A 458 4.03 -16.10 -2.79
N ALA A 459 3.98 -15.50 -3.97
CA ALA A 459 4.44 -14.11 -4.13
C ALA A 459 3.50 -13.11 -3.43
N GLY A 460 2.19 -13.38 -3.43
CA GLY A 460 1.21 -12.58 -2.69
C GLY A 460 1.51 -12.53 -1.19
N GLU A 461 1.76 -13.68 -0.57
CA GLU A 461 2.09 -13.82 0.85
C GLU A 461 3.41 -13.13 1.20
N ALA A 462 4.50 -13.41 0.47
CA ALA A 462 5.80 -12.79 0.73
C ALA A 462 5.81 -11.26 0.60
N LEU A 463 4.99 -10.69 -0.31
CA LEU A 463 4.82 -9.24 -0.42
C LEU A 463 3.98 -8.65 0.71
N VAL A 464 2.98 -9.39 1.22
CA VAL A 464 2.20 -8.99 2.41
C VAL A 464 3.07 -9.03 3.66
N GLU A 465 3.87 -10.08 3.86
CA GLU A 465 4.84 -10.16 4.97
C GLU A 465 5.84 -8.99 4.93
N PHE A 466 6.43 -8.72 3.76
CA PHE A 466 7.36 -7.60 3.60
C PHE A 466 6.69 -6.24 3.85
N ARG A 467 5.47 -6.04 3.33
CA ARG A 467 4.66 -4.85 3.57
C ARG A 467 4.39 -4.66 5.06
N ASP A 468 3.89 -5.69 5.74
CA ASP A 468 3.48 -5.61 7.14
C ASP A 468 4.69 -5.35 8.05
N TRP A 469 5.83 -6.01 7.79
CA TRP A 469 7.12 -5.69 8.42
C TRP A 469 7.54 -4.24 8.14
N ALA A 470 7.53 -3.79 6.89
CA ALA A 470 7.95 -2.43 6.52
C ALA A 470 7.07 -1.35 7.16
N VAL A 471 5.75 -1.58 7.25
CA VAL A 471 4.79 -0.71 7.94
C VAL A 471 5.02 -0.73 9.46
N GLU A 472 5.28 -1.89 10.07
CA GLU A 472 5.55 -1.95 11.50
C GLU A 472 6.86 -1.21 11.85
N GLN A 473 7.94 -1.50 11.13
CA GLN A 473 9.29 -1.06 11.45
C GLN A 473 9.57 0.39 11.03
N PHE A 474 9.02 0.84 9.88
CA PHE A 474 9.29 2.17 9.29
C PHE A 474 8.04 3.01 9.04
N GLY A 475 6.84 2.50 9.38
CA GLY A 475 5.55 3.19 9.22
C GLY A 475 4.95 3.13 7.82
N SER A 476 5.75 2.89 6.77
CA SER A 476 5.30 2.65 5.40
C SER A 476 6.41 1.99 4.57
N VAL A 477 6.07 1.38 3.44
CA VAL A 477 7.02 0.79 2.49
C VAL A 477 7.85 1.88 1.81
N LYS A 478 7.28 3.05 1.48
CA LYS A 478 8.06 4.19 0.97
C LYS A 478 9.07 4.71 2.00
N SER A 479 8.67 4.78 3.28
CA SER A 479 9.57 5.15 4.37
C SER A 479 10.65 4.10 4.60
N CYS A 480 10.32 2.81 4.50
CA CYS A 480 11.27 1.71 4.53
C CYS A 480 12.32 1.89 3.43
N PHE A 481 11.89 2.04 2.17
CA PHE A 481 12.79 2.24 1.01
C PHE A 481 13.75 3.42 1.20
N THR A 482 13.25 4.56 1.72
CA THR A 482 14.05 5.75 2.04
C THR A 482 15.11 5.51 3.14
N VAL A 483 15.04 4.38 3.85
CA VAL A 483 16.04 3.95 4.84
C VAL A 483 16.95 2.84 4.28
N LEU A 484 16.48 2.04 3.32
CA LEU A 484 17.33 1.03 2.62
C LEU A 484 18.30 1.72 1.64
N ASP A 485 17.88 2.82 1.01
CA ASP A 485 18.69 3.73 0.20
C ASP A 485 19.68 4.52 1.10
N ASP A 486 20.79 3.86 1.47
CA ASP A 486 21.82 4.40 2.38
C ASP A 486 22.67 5.49 1.72
N ASP A 487 22.92 5.37 0.42
CA ASP A 487 23.77 6.29 -0.36
C ASP A 487 22.99 7.48 -0.93
N GLY A 488 21.65 7.41 -0.99
CA GLY A 488 20.77 8.45 -1.50
C GLY A 488 20.69 8.48 -3.03
N SER A 489 21.04 7.37 -3.70
CA SER A 489 20.95 7.21 -5.15
C SER A 489 19.51 7.22 -5.66
N ASN A 490 18.52 6.97 -4.79
CA ASN A 490 17.10 6.70 -5.11
C ASN A 490 16.87 5.34 -5.79
N GLU A 491 17.90 4.50 -5.87
CA GLU A 491 17.85 3.11 -6.32
C GLU A 491 18.34 2.22 -5.17
N VAL A 492 17.87 0.97 -5.12
CA VAL A 492 18.31 -0.02 -4.12
C VAL A 492 18.70 -1.28 -4.86
N THR A 493 19.97 -1.63 -4.77
CA THR A 493 20.56 -2.84 -5.36
C THR A 493 20.13 -4.11 -4.61
N PRO A 494 20.32 -5.32 -5.19
CA PRO A 494 20.01 -6.57 -4.51
C PRO A 494 20.89 -6.80 -3.28
N PHE A 495 22.05 -6.15 -3.20
CA PHE A 495 22.95 -6.17 -2.05
C PHE A 495 22.39 -5.29 -0.93
N GLU A 496 22.14 -4.00 -1.20
CA GLU A 496 21.59 -3.07 -0.22
C GLU A 496 20.24 -3.54 0.34
N PHE A 497 19.36 -4.08 -0.51
CA PHE A 497 18.07 -4.62 -0.06
C PHE A 497 18.24 -5.76 0.94
N LYS A 498 19.12 -6.75 0.65
CA LYS A 498 19.40 -7.85 1.58
C LYS A 498 20.06 -7.36 2.86
N GLN A 499 21.09 -6.52 2.74
CA GLN A 499 21.84 -6.01 3.89
C GLN A 499 20.93 -5.18 4.80
N ALA A 500 20.05 -4.36 4.24
CA ALA A 500 19.08 -3.62 5.02
C ALA A 500 17.96 -4.53 5.58
N CYS A 501 17.48 -5.55 4.85
CA CYS A 501 16.57 -6.56 5.41
C CYS A 501 17.19 -7.28 6.62
N ARG A 502 18.46 -7.70 6.54
CA ARG A 502 19.20 -8.30 7.66
C ARG A 502 19.46 -7.31 8.79
N ALA A 503 19.87 -6.08 8.46
CA ALA A 503 20.13 -5.02 9.44
C ALA A 503 18.87 -4.52 10.16
N TYR A 504 17.67 -4.74 9.60
CA TYR A 504 16.41 -4.34 10.23
C TYR A 504 15.49 -5.53 10.59
N GLY A 505 16.00 -6.76 10.51
CA GLY A 505 15.32 -7.97 11.00
C GLY A 505 14.08 -8.37 10.21
N PHE A 506 14.13 -8.37 8.88
CA PHE A 506 13.07 -8.96 8.05
C PHE A 506 13.17 -10.49 8.11
N PRO A 507 12.13 -11.22 8.58
CA PRO A 507 12.17 -12.67 8.71
C PRO A 507 11.87 -13.43 7.40
N GLY A 508 11.33 -12.74 6.39
CA GLY A 508 10.86 -13.36 5.14
C GLY A 508 11.93 -13.49 4.05
N PRO A 509 11.58 -14.10 2.90
CA PRO A 509 12.53 -14.44 1.84
C PRO A 509 12.95 -13.22 1.01
N ALA A 510 13.90 -12.41 1.52
CA ALA A 510 14.36 -11.16 0.91
C ALA A 510 14.73 -11.28 -0.59
N LYS A 511 15.32 -12.40 -1.02
CA LYS A 511 15.61 -12.69 -2.44
C LYS A 511 14.36 -12.78 -3.30
N LEU A 512 13.32 -13.45 -2.81
CA LEU A 512 12.05 -13.63 -3.52
C LEU A 512 11.32 -12.29 -3.59
N VAL A 513 11.29 -11.54 -2.48
CA VAL A 513 10.70 -10.20 -2.41
C VAL A 513 11.39 -9.24 -3.39
N PHE A 514 12.73 -9.18 -3.41
CA PHE A 514 13.45 -8.33 -4.37
C PHE A 514 13.14 -8.71 -5.83
N LYS A 515 13.23 -10.01 -6.16
CA LYS A 515 12.92 -10.51 -7.52
C LYS A 515 11.47 -10.28 -7.93
N ALA A 516 10.54 -10.29 -6.97
CA ALA A 516 9.15 -9.95 -7.22
C ALA A 516 9.02 -8.45 -7.53
N LEU A 517 9.65 -7.58 -6.72
CA LEU A 517 9.59 -6.12 -6.84
C LEU A 517 10.31 -5.56 -8.07
N ASP A 518 11.37 -6.21 -8.58
CA ASP A 518 12.08 -5.83 -9.81
C ASP A 518 11.26 -6.16 -11.08
N THR A 519 10.09 -5.55 -11.17
CA THR A 519 9.13 -5.76 -12.25
C THR A 519 9.61 -5.22 -13.60
N THR A 520 10.63 -4.37 -13.60
CA THR A 520 11.26 -3.86 -14.81
C THR A 520 12.43 -4.73 -15.30
N ASN A 521 12.93 -5.67 -14.48
CA ASN A 521 14.18 -6.43 -14.68
C ASN A 521 15.41 -5.51 -14.86
N LYS A 522 15.49 -4.42 -14.10
CA LYS A 522 16.68 -3.54 -14.08
C LYS A 522 17.81 -4.11 -13.22
N GLY A 523 17.51 -5.05 -12.34
CA GLY A 523 18.41 -5.51 -11.27
C GLY A 523 18.50 -4.55 -10.08
N MET A 524 17.69 -3.48 -10.06
CA MET A 524 17.64 -2.45 -9.01
C MET A 524 16.20 -2.02 -8.81
N LEU A 525 15.82 -1.74 -7.56
CA LEU A 525 14.50 -1.22 -7.21
C LEU A 525 14.53 0.30 -7.11
N SER A 526 13.45 0.97 -7.46
CA SER A 526 13.22 2.39 -7.17
C SER A 526 12.03 2.60 -6.24
N SER A 527 11.84 3.83 -5.75
CA SER A 527 10.68 4.20 -4.92
C SER A 527 9.34 3.93 -5.62
N ASP A 528 9.29 4.04 -6.95
CA ASP A 528 8.11 3.71 -7.77
C ASP A 528 7.91 2.19 -7.93
N ASP A 529 8.99 1.40 -7.91
CA ASP A 529 8.92 -0.06 -7.96
C ASP A 529 8.31 -0.65 -6.70
N VAL A 530 8.47 -0.01 -5.52
CA VAL A 530 7.94 -0.51 -4.23
C VAL A 530 6.72 0.25 -3.72
N GLY A 531 6.52 1.49 -4.18
CA GLY A 531 5.58 2.43 -3.59
C GLY A 531 4.10 2.06 -3.74
N PHE A 532 3.79 1.10 -4.59
CA PHE A 532 2.44 0.52 -4.74
C PHE A 532 2.03 -0.34 -3.53
N LEU A 533 3.00 -0.89 -2.78
CA LEU A 533 2.74 -1.74 -1.61
C LEU A 533 2.10 -1.00 -0.41
N ASP A 534 2.24 0.32 -0.33
CA ASP A 534 1.59 1.11 0.74
C ASP A 534 0.06 1.05 0.66
N ASP A 535 -0.47 1.01 -0.56
CA ASP A 535 -1.90 0.94 -0.84
C ASP A 535 -2.36 -0.50 -1.16
N TRP A 536 -1.42 -1.46 -1.23
CA TRP A 536 -1.67 -2.90 -1.34
C TRP A 536 -2.34 -3.44 -0.08
N CYS A 537 -3.33 -4.31 -0.26
CA CYS A 537 -4.08 -5.05 0.76
C CYS A 537 -3.96 -4.53 2.20
N LYS A 538 -4.70 -3.47 2.52
CA LYS A 538 -5.27 -3.40 3.88
C LYS A 538 -6.13 -4.65 4.02
N ARG A 539 -5.74 -5.62 4.86
CA ARG A 539 -6.58 -6.78 5.17
C ARG A 539 -7.97 -6.25 5.52
N ALA A 540 -8.95 -6.50 4.64
CA ALA A 540 -10.34 -6.34 5.00
C ALA A 540 -10.52 -7.33 6.16
N ALA A 541 -10.75 -6.81 7.37
CA ALA A 541 -10.77 -7.61 8.58
C ALA A 541 -11.67 -8.82 8.34
N GLU A 542 -11.10 -10.01 8.43
CA GLU A 542 -11.71 -11.26 7.98
C GLU A 542 -13.04 -11.44 8.72
N THR A 543 -14.14 -11.11 8.03
CA THR A 543 -15.48 -11.39 8.51
C THR A 543 -15.68 -12.89 8.41
N GLY A 544 -15.30 -13.61 9.47
CA GLY A 544 -15.60 -15.03 9.59
C GLY A 544 -17.09 -15.29 9.40
N PRO A 545 -17.46 -16.52 8.99
CA PRO A 545 -18.86 -16.88 8.80
C PRO A 545 -19.63 -16.68 10.12
N PRO A 546 -20.91 -16.24 10.05
CA PRO A 546 -21.74 -16.15 11.25
C PRO A 546 -21.95 -17.57 11.80
N GLU A 547 -21.46 -17.82 13.01
CA GLU A 547 -21.72 -19.08 13.70
C GLU A 547 -23.23 -19.32 13.86
N SER A 548 -23.62 -20.57 13.62
CA SER A 548 -25.00 -21.01 13.63
C SER A 548 -25.62 -20.96 15.03
N SER A 549 -26.89 -20.57 15.08
CA SER A 549 -27.73 -20.51 16.27
C SER A 549 -27.71 -21.80 17.10
N ILE A 550 -27.56 -21.65 18.42
CA ILE A 550 -28.16 -22.53 19.44
C ILE A 550 -28.88 -21.62 20.45
N GLU A 551 -30.03 -22.08 20.93
CA GLU A 551 -30.99 -21.28 21.68
C GLU A 551 -30.82 -21.35 23.20
N ASP A 552 -31.37 -20.31 23.85
CA ASP A 552 -32.07 -20.32 25.15
C ASP A 552 -31.28 -20.32 26.47
N GLY A 553 -31.93 -19.78 27.52
CA GLY A 553 -31.47 -19.71 28.91
C GLY A 553 -31.18 -18.28 29.40
N GLY A 554 -32.17 -17.64 30.04
CA GLY A 554 -31.98 -16.37 30.75
C GLY A 554 -31.86 -16.55 32.27
N GLU A 555 -31.27 -15.57 32.97
CA GLU A 555 -31.65 -15.20 34.34
C GLU A 555 -31.05 -13.84 34.77
N ASP A 556 -31.61 -13.25 35.83
CA ASP A 556 -31.29 -11.91 36.36
C ASP A 556 -29.92 -11.83 37.07
N ALA A 557 -29.16 -10.76 36.82
CA ALA A 557 -28.22 -10.21 37.81
C ALA A 557 -27.87 -8.74 37.56
N SER A 558 -28.42 -7.82 38.36
CA SER A 558 -27.80 -6.50 38.59
C SER A 558 -26.72 -6.59 39.67
N PRO A 559 -25.64 -5.78 39.56
CA PRO A 559 -25.32 -4.92 40.69
C PRO A 559 -25.00 -3.46 40.30
N LYS A 560 -25.17 -2.57 41.28
CA LYS A 560 -25.06 -1.10 41.15
C LYS A 560 -23.66 -0.59 41.51
N SER A 561 -23.46 0.71 41.23
CA SER A 561 -22.42 1.61 41.79
C SER A 561 -21.03 1.52 41.14
N SER A 562 -20.20 2.58 41.08
CA SER A 562 -20.46 4.04 41.19
C SER A 562 -19.21 4.80 40.71
N VAL A 563 -19.37 5.85 39.90
CA VAL A 563 -18.29 6.83 39.63
C VAL A 563 -18.85 8.24 39.66
N SER A 564 -18.14 9.13 40.34
CA SER A 564 -18.60 10.47 40.69
C SER A 564 -18.52 11.47 39.53
N LYS A 565 -19.53 12.32 39.42
CA LYS A 565 -19.49 13.52 38.57
C LYS A 565 -18.78 14.64 39.32
N ARG A 566 -17.79 15.28 38.69
CA ARG A 566 -17.51 16.71 38.91
C ARG A 566 -17.63 17.45 37.58
N SER A 567 -18.60 18.36 37.55
CA SER A 567 -18.89 19.24 36.43
C SER A 567 -18.25 20.62 36.65
N SER A 568 -17.66 21.18 35.60
CA SER A 568 -17.68 22.62 35.37
C SER A 568 -17.94 22.86 33.90
N ALA A 569 -19.06 23.52 33.61
CA ALA A 569 -19.50 23.85 32.26
C ALA A 569 -19.50 25.38 32.08
N SER A 570 -19.01 25.86 30.94
CA SER A 570 -19.24 27.22 30.43
C SER A 570 -18.79 27.32 28.97
N PRO A 571 -19.36 28.24 28.16
CA PRO A 571 -20.02 27.79 26.93
C PRO A 571 -19.29 28.13 25.62
N MET A 572 -19.61 27.36 24.57
CA MET A 572 -19.31 27.74 23.19
C MET A 572 -19.96 29.08 22.84
N ARG A 573 -19.14 30.07 22.47
CA ARG A 573 -19.62 31.32 21.87
C ARG A 573 -19.57 31.20 20.35
N LEU A 574 -20.75 31.20 19.73
CA LEU A 574 -20.89 31.29 18.28
C LEU A 574 -20.34 32.65 17.81
N MET A 575 -19.45 32.67 16.81
CA MET A 575 -19.10 33.91 16.11
C MET A 575 -19.24 33.77 14.60
N SER A 576 -19.90 34.78 14.02
CA SER A 576 -20.30 34.86 12.63
C SER A 576 -19.16 35.34 11.73
N LYS A 577 -19.28 35.04 10.43
CA LYS A 577 -18.39 35.58 9.40
C LYS A 577 -18.70 37.05 9.15
N GLN A 578 -17.84 37.98 9.58
CA GLN A 578 -17.57 39.24 8.86
C GLN A 578 -16.38 40.05 9.44
N SER A 579 -15.84 40.92 8.59
CA SER A 579 -14.83 41.96 8.87
C SER A 579 -13.36 41.55 9.07
N LEU A 580 -12.67 41.45 7.92
CA LEU A 580 -11.26 41.83 7.82
C LEU A 580 -11.14 43.37 7.92
N ARG A 581 -10.45 43.90 8.95
CA ARG A 581 -9.60 45.14 8.93
C ARG A 581 -9.15 45.53 10.35
N SER A 582 -8.14 46.40 10.41
CA SER A 582 -7.48 47.00 11.60
C SER A 582 -6.80 46.04 12.58
N ILE A 583 -5.48 46.22 12.72
CA ILE A 583 -4.69 45.81 13.90
C ILE A 583 -4.66 47.06 14.82
N PRO A 584 -4.84 46.95 16.15
CA PRO A 584 -4.71 48.09 17.06
C PRO A 584 -3.26 48.60 17.17
N ASP A 585 -3.07 49.91 17.37
CA ASP A 585 -1.76 50.60 17.40
C ASP A 585 -0.92 50.36 18.68
N GLU A 586 -1.25 49.36 19.49
CA GLU A 586 -0.62 49.12 20.81
C GLU A 586 0.55 48.12 20.77
N ALA A 587 0.99 47.71 19.57
CA ALA A 587 2.08 46.76 19.34
C ALA A 587 3.48 47.39 19.18
N TRP A 588 3.67 48.65 19.56
CA TRP A 588 4.91 49.42 19.28
C TRP A 588 5.91 49.55 20.43
N ASN A 589 5.62 49.03 21.63
CA ASN A 589 6.47 49.18 22.82
C ASN A 589 6.87 47.84 23.46
N GLU A 590 7.78 47.10 22.80
CA GLU A 590 8.68 46.15 23.47
C GLU A 590 10.12 46.34 22.94
N PRO A 591 11.11 46.63 23.82
CA PRO A 591 12.49 46.85 23.41
C PRO A 591 13.29 45.55 23.41
N ASP A 592 13.48 44.94 22.24
CA ASP A 592 14.69 44.17 21.89
C ASP A 592 14.61 43.66 20.43
N TRP A 593 15.08 44.47 19.48
CA TRP A 593 15.24 44.07 18.08
C TRP A 593 16.63 44.43 17.58
N GLN A 594 17.45 43.42 17.25
CA GLN A 594 18.77 43.63 16.67
C GLN A 594 18.69 43.98 15.17
N GLU A 595 19.50 44.97 14.79
CA GLU A 595 19.64 45.49 13.44
C GLU A 595 20.03 44.37 12.45
N GLY A 596 19.26 44.23 11.36
CA GLY A 596 19.39 43.14 10.38
C GLY A 596 18.25 42.12 10.35
N SER A 597 17.28 42.21 11.27
CA SER A 597 16.12 41.29 11.33
C SER A 597 14.93 41.76 10.47
N LEU A 598 14.34 40.85 9.68
CA LEU A 598 13.13 41.14 8.88
C LEU A 598 11.85 41.09 9.75
N HIS A 599 11.09 42.19 9.75
CA HIS A 599 9.89 42.38 10.59
C HIS A 599 8.86 41.24 10.45
N PRO A 600 8.23 40.75 11.55
CA PRO A 600 7.34 39.59 11.53
C PRO A 600 6.20 39.64 10.49
N ALA A 601 5.63 40.82 10.24
CA ALA A 601 4.59 41.01 9.22
C ALA A 601 5.07 40.67 7.79
N PHE A 602 6.34 40.92 7.46
CA PHE A 602 6.91 40.56 6.16
C PHE A 602 7.19 39.06 6.03
N ARG A 603 7.52 38.38 7.13
CA ARG A 603 7.76 36.92 7.16
C ARG A 603 6.50 36.12 6.81
N VAL A 604 5.33 36.59 7.26
CA VAL A 604 4.02 36.01 6.92
C VAL A 604 3.64 36.25 5.45
N TRP A 605 3.99 37.41 4.89
CA TRP A 605 3.76 37.72 3.48
C TRP A 605 4.64 36.89 2.54
N ALA A 606 5.95 36.80 2.83
CA ALA A 606 6.94 36.12 1.99
C ALA A 606 6.67 34.61 1.85
N ASN A 607 6.27 33.94 2.93
CA ASN A 607 5.96 32.50 2.90
C ASN A 607 4.74 32.14 2.04
N ARG A 608 3.84 33.10 1.76
CA ARG A 608 2.56 32.83 1.07
C ARG A 608 2.65 32.82 -0.46
N LYS A 609 3.81 33.15 -1.06
CA LYS A 609 3.99 33.30 -2.52
C LYS A 609 5.02 32.38 -3.19
N ARG A 610 5.64 31.43 -2.48
CA ARG A 610 6.62 30.48 -3.05
C ARG A 610 5.96 29.35 -3.88
N LYS A 611 5.37 29.69 -5.03
CA LYS A 611 4.93 28.75 -6.09
C LYS A 611 5.20 29.24 -7.53
N MET A 612 6.16 30.15 -7.70
CA MET A 612 6.72 30.54 -9.01
C MET A 612 8.23 30.77 -8.86
N PRO A 613 9.09 30.20 -9.73
CA PRO A 613 10.51 30.55 -9.77
C PRO A 613 10.69 31.97 -10.31
N ILE A 614 11.55 32.76 -9.66
CA ILE A 614 11.88 34.11 -10.10
C ILE A 614 12.93 34.00 -11.23
N ARG A 615 12.55 34.42 -12.44
CA ARG A 615 13.50 34.65 -13.54
C ARG A 615 14.15 36.03 -13.39
N LYS A 616 15.35 36.19 -13.92
CA LYS A 616 15.93 37.53 -14.14
C LYS A 616 15.09 38.33 -15.14
N LEU A 617 15.31 39.64 -15.21
CA LEU A 617 14.66 40.53 -16.19
C LEU A 617 14.95 40.17 -17.66
N ASP A 618 16.04 39.44 -17.92
CA ASP A 618 16.41 38.86 -19.22
C ASP A 618 15.76 37.48 -19.51
N GLY A 619 15.02 36.92 -18.56
CA GLY A 619 14.35 35.63 -18.69
C GLY A 619 15.19 34.40 -18.33
N SER A 620 16.47 34.54 -17.98
CA SER A 620 17.34 33.44 -17.57
C SER A 620 17.08 32.97 -16.13
N LEU A 621 17.45 31.70 -15.86
CA LEU A 621 17.54 31.15 -14.51
C LEU A 621 18.92 31.49 -13.89
N PRO A 622 19.04 31.59 -12.54
CA PRO A 622 20.34 31.66 -11.89
C PRO A 622 21.10 30.33 -12.04
N PRO A 623 22.45 30.34 -12.11
CA PRO A 623 23.22 29.10 -12.14
C PRO A 623 23.08 28.35 -10.81
N LEU A 624 22.92 27.03 -10.90
CA LEU A 624 23.03 26.13 -9.75
C LEU A 624 24.50 26.05 -9.32
N VAL A 625 24.80 26.39 -8.07
CA VAL A 625 26.15 26.24 -7.52
C VAL A 625 26.44 24.76 -7.35
N THR A 626 27.25 24.22 -8.26
CA THR A 626 27.95 22.95 -8.11
C THR A 626 29.44 23.25 -8.24
N GLN A 627 30.25 22.58 -7.41
CA GLN A 627 31.71 22.73 -7.30
C GLN A 627 32.22 24.13 -6.90
N VAL A 628 32.44 24.30 -5.58
CA VAL A 628 33.54 25.13 -5.08
C VAL A 628 34.32 24.26 -4.10
N ASP A 629 35.58 24.01 -4.45
CA ASP A 629 36.53 23.29 -3.61
C ASP A 629 36.99 24.21 -2.47
N LEU A 630 36.93 23.75 -1.22
CA LEU A 630 37.25 24.53 -0.03
C LEU A 630 38.21 23.74 0.86
N GLY A 631 39.49 24.06 0.74
CA GLY A 631 40.53 23.55 1.63
C GLY A 631 40.47 24.13 3.05
N ASP A 632 41.09 23.40 3.97
CA ASP A 632 41.27 23.65 5.41
C ASP A 632 40.00 23.48 6.30
N PRO A 633 39.91 22.41 7.13
CA PRO A 633 38.72 22.11 7.94
C PRO A 633 38.47 22.99 9.18
N HIS A 634 39.37 23.91 9.56
CA HIS A 634 39.40 24.43 10.94
C HIS A 634 38.76 25.81 11.24
N LEU A 635 37.91 26.37 10.37
CA LEU A 635 37.18 27.62 10.65
C LEU A 635 35.65 27.51 10.46
N VAL A 636 34.91 27.51 11.58
CA VAL A 636 33.45 27.38 11.62
C VAL A 636 32.79 28.71 12.01
N LYS A 637 31.73 29.13 11.28
CA LYS A 637 30.37 29.53 11.80
C LYS A 637 29.62 30.54 10.90
N ARG A 638 28.45 30.09 10.42
CA ARG A 638 27.27 30.85 9.89
C ARG A 638 27.42 31.56 8.51
N PRO A 639 26.42 31.47 7.61
CA PRO A 639 26.42 32.22 6.36
C PRO A 639 26.08 33.70 6.59
N ILE A 640 26.94 34.60 6.12
CA ILE A 640 26.69 36.05 6.07
C ILE A 640 25.97 36.37 4.76
N LEU A 641 24.81 37.04 4.85
CA LEU A 641 24.18 37.66 3.68
C LEU A 641 24.89 38.99 3.37
N LEU A 642 25.56 39.05 2.22
CA LEU A 642 26.15 40.30 1.71
C LEU A 642 25.05 41.31 1.35
N LEU A 643 24.94 42.36 2.16
CA LEU A 643 24.14 43.55 1.86
C LEU A 643 24.88 44.43 0.84
N ALA A 644 24.26 44.68 -0.31
CA ALA A 644 24.75 45.70 -1.24
C ALA A 644 24.26 47.10 -0.79
N PRO A 645 25.12 48.14 -0.80
CA PRO A 645 24.74 49.48 -0.36
C PRO A 645 23.84 50.18 -1.40
N VAL A 646 22.80 50.87 -0.91
CA VAL A 646 21.92 51.73 -1.72
C VAL A 646 22.54 53.14 -1.81
N PRO A 647 22.75 53.72 -3.02
CA PRO A 647 23.25 55.08 -3.16
C PRO A 647 22.26 56.14 -2.64
N VAL A 648 22.82 57.22 -2.08
CA VAL A 648 22.09 58.33 -1.46
C VAL A 648 21.31 59.17 -2.49
N ARG A 649 20.22 59.80 -2.02
CA ARG A 649 19.38 60.77 -2.75
C ARG A 649 20.20 61.80 -3.55
N VAL A 650 19.74 62.08 -4.77
CA VAL A 650 19.98 63.36 -5.46
C VAL A 650 18.63 64.05 -5.68
N GLN A 651 18.53 65.32 -5.29
CA GLN A 651 17.37 66.19 -5.53
C GLN A 651 17.66 67.14 -6.71
N VAL A 652 16.76 67.20 -7.70
CA VAL A 652 16.53 68.37 -8.58
C VAL A 652 15.06 68.31 -9.09
N PRO A 653 14.46 69.39 -9.62
CA PRO A 653 13.27 69.95 -8.97
C PRO A 653 11.97 69.83 -9.79
N MET A 654 10.85 70.23 -9.18
CA MET A 654 9.53 70.23 -9.82
C MET A 654 9.38 71.30 -10.91
N GLY A 655 8.66 70.94 -11.97
CA GLY A 655 8.02 71.83 -12.95
C GLY A 655 6.60 71.33 -13.21
N GLU A 656 5.65 72.24 -13.40
CA GLU A 656 4.21 72.02 -13.16
C GLU A 656 3.45 71.39 -14.33
N ALA A 657 2.48 70.51 -14.03
CA ALA A 657 1.27 70.28 -14.85
C ALA A 657 0.17 69.55 -14.04
N GLU A 658 -1.03 70.13 -13.99
CA GLU A 658 -2.18 69.62 -13.20
C GLU A 658 -2.98 68.46 -13.86
N PRO A 659 -3.80 67.71 -13.08
CA PRO A 659 -4.30 66.40 -13.48
C PRO A 659 -5.66 66.42 -14.22
N LYS A 660 -5.92 65.41 -15.06
CA LYS A 660 -7.28 65.08 -15.52
C LYS A 660 -7.68 63.62 -15.27
N ARG A 661 -8.80 63.50 -14.56
CA ARG A 661 -9.46 62.29 -14.07
C ARG A 661 -10.49 61.82 -15.12
N ILE A 662 -10.35 60.60 -15.68
CA ILE A 662 -11.35 60.04 -16.60
C ILE A 662 -11.82 58.66 -16.10
N GLN A 663 -13.13 58.44 -16.20
CA GLN A 663 -13.86 57.31 -15.63
C GLN A 663 -13.85 56.07 -16.55
N LYS A 664 -14.01 54.89 -15.95
CA LYS A 664 -14.21 53.63 -16.69
C LYS A 664 -15.57 53.62 -17.39
N LYS A 665 -15.61 53.39 -18.71
CA LYS A 665 -16.79 52.90 -19.45
C LYS A 665 -16.44 51.57 -20.13
N LYS A 666 -17.38 50.61 -20.09
CA LYS A 666 -17.37 49.42 -20.96
C LYS A 666 -17.85 49.81 -22.37
N PRO A 667 -17.40 49.10 -23.41
CA PRO A 667 -18.22 48.81 -24.58
C PRO A 667 -18.52 47.30 -24.70
N GLY A 668 -19.46 46.93 -25.57
CA GLY A 668 -19.97 45.57 -25.75
C GLY A 668 -19.52 44.89 -27.06
N LEU A 669 -20.23 43.82 -27.42
CA LEU A 669 -20.15 43.16 -28.73
C LEU A 669 -20.42 44.16 -29.86
N ASP A 670 -19.64 44.13 -30.94
CA ASP A 670 -19.96 43.31 -32.13
C ASP A 670 -18.94 43.50 -33.27
N THR A 671 -18.81 42.50 -34.14
CA THR A 671 -18.17 42.50 -35.49
C THR A 671 -16.68 42.92 -35.63
N LEU A 672 -15.84 42.32 -36.49
CA LEU A 672 -15.83 41.05 -37.24
C LEU A 672 -14.39 40.77 -37.70
N LEU A 673 -13.99 39.50 -37.83
CA LEU A 673 -12.95 38.95 -38.75
C LEU A 673 -11.51 39.54 -38.63
N ASN A 674 -10.46 38.77 -38.34
CA ASN A 674 -9.99 37.53 -39.01
C ASN A 674 -8.78 36.93 -38.22
N PHE A 675 -8.04 35.85 -38.57
CA PHE A 675 -8.04 34.94 -39.73
C PHE A 675 -7.58 33.51 -39.28
N ARG A 676 -8.46 32.50 -39.38
CA ARG A 676 -8.24 31.02 -39.47
C ARG A 676 -7.30 30.24 -38.50
N SER A 677 -7.87 29.14 -37.99
CA SER A 677 -7.21 27.84 -37.68
C SER A 677 -7.87 26.75 -38.57
N PRO A 678 -7.21 25.63 -38.94
CA PRO A 678 -7.68 24.79 -40.06
C PRO A 678 -8.82 23.82 -39.73
N ARG A 679 -9.56 23.44 -40.78
CA ARG A 679 -10.70 22.50 -40.75
C ARG A 679 -10.22 21.06 -40.69
N ILE A 680 -10.95 20.22 -39.93
CA ILE A 680 -11.08 18.78 -40.20
C ILE A 680 -12.42 18.58 -40.91
N ASP A 681 -12.42 17.77 -41.96
CA ASP A 681 -13.55 17.62 -42.88
C ASP A 681 -14.71 16.79 -42.25
N ARG A 682 -15.94 17.14 -42.61
CA ARG A 682 -17.16 16.37 -42.33
C ARG A 682 -17.86 16.09 -43.64
N SER A 683 -17.42 15.04 -44.30
CA SER A 683 -18.05 14.49 -45.50
C SER A 683 -18.28 13.00 -45.27
N TYR A 684 -19.52 12.64 -44.92
CA TYR A 684 -20.26 11.43 -45.33
C TYR A 684 -21.62 11.39 -44.62
N ARG A 685 -22.63 11.97 -45.27
CA ARG A 685 -24.05 11.63 -45.10
C ARG A 685 -24.57 11.29 -46.49
N ARG A 686 -24.63 9.98 -46.81
CA ARG A 686 -25.42 9.35 -47.88
C ARG A 686 -25.03 7.87 -47.99
N LEU A 687 -25.62 7.07 -47.11
CA LEU A 687 -26.28 5.78 -47.34
C LEU A 687 -26.82 5.33 -45.98
#